data_AF-A0A940AMQ4-F1
#
_entry.id   AF-A0A940AMQ4-F1
#
_cell.length_a   1.000
_cell.length_b   1.000
_cell.length_c   1.000
_cell.angle_alpha   90.00
_cell.angle_beta   90.00
_cell.angle_gamma   90.00
#
_symmetry.space_group_name_H-M   'P 1'
#
loop_
_entity.id
_entity.type
_entity.pdbx_description
1 polymer ?
#
loop_
_entity_poly.entity_id
_entity_poly.type
_entity_poly.pdbx_seq_one_letter_code
_entity_poly.pdbx_strand_id
1 'polypeptide(L)'
;MHIFKRTCSALMAGALTVSMLAASGCGKQENKINSKGNDAGISDDISGSDEDKVLSSGNDKSTDPSDNGSSPSSALQDPIAQQALEVASDLGVDEEELHGKYELFLKYSDCVVNNPKLGEYRAYALHLFPLVADHLTAENEAFFMEKLKALQMESMMLESAAGEFYQLNDKIRIVGDGICYANEGTYTVAFHELTHFVDAFVDGEKKDDVYYVGEHFASEEELAEEDWNLLHGTYEASFITEGGAELYMAKYFSKNPQSYYCAVSFLTGLEWIYGSEALDNLFFSSDSSMKFIGMLEDAGYTCEQICNVFDSFNYYTYYRGEMPEGAVRFEDVLIDLYEHVKGPDWKDDMVFFQILWQINQAFWQDIGLCHTQLDFPDLWTYTDSVLSLIDQGANPPTQTILQVLILDDKPYYVVGLTLSDEYDSDLPTTLLIDYDFDEAKILGYEYYVHDFPDTVPQGISSSEELDEKLASLPRDHSAAHCQTAYSGSSDLQSVYDRAAEIGNKYGVFIYLGESLPSYVEHGNDIGQSDHYEMALDQIEDVLSQFPDGYFDQFAYGAYTGLELDLGYWMLWNELEVYATDAGYVMTCPIECKNENELSKVSSLLLDAIFSATDLKLKYYFENFEDPAFSEAIWITYNPDHFTYVGFSDTDWEREIYEENKAYFTTFTAMRYAPKDRSQLMTSLMENQELADPCIRKAEYYSRCIREAFDDSTWPEKTTWEDALAKQ
;
A
#
# COMPACT_ATOMS: atom_id res chain seq x y z
N MET A 1 40.28 38.43 28.20
CA MET A 1 40.13 38.41 29.67
C MET A 1 39.72 36.97 30.03
N HIS A 2 40.62 35.98 29.98
CA HIS A 2 41.41 35.46 31.13
C HIS A 2 40.53 35.29 32.38
N ILE A 3 40.25 34.10 32.93
CA ILE A 3 41.11 33.06 33.57
C ILE A 3 40.26 31.75 33.66
N PHE A 4 40.61 30.53 33.22
CA PHE A 4 41.66 29.53 33.57
C PHE A 4 41.40 28.60 34.79
N LYS A 5 41.15 27.31 34.50
CA LYS A 5 41.60 26.01 35.11
C LYS A 5 41.62 25.74 36.64
N ARG A 6 41.21 24.51 37.02
CA ARG A 6 42.00 23.46 37.75
C ARG A 6 41.22 22.11 37.89
N THR A 7 41.61 21.04 37.18
CA THR A 7 42.37 19.80 37.61
C THR A 7 41.60 18.82 38.52
N CYS A 8 41.25 17.60 38.06
CA CYS A 8 42.04 16.36 37.92
C CYS A 8 42.33 15.58 39.22
N SER A 9 41.84 14.32 39.23
CA SER A 9 42.40 13.08 39.80
C SER A 9 41.91 12.53 41.15
N ALA A 10 41.39 11.30 41.04
CA ALA A 10 41.50 10.12 41.92
C ALA A 10 40.48 9.93 43.06
N LEU A 11 39.62 8.92 42.88
CA LEU A 11 39.52 7.75 43.78
C LEU A 11 38.83 6.57 43.08
N MET A 12 39.64 5.62 42.60
CA MET A 12 39.26 4.22 42.45
C MET A 12 39.10 3.62 43.86
N ALA A 13 38.01 2.88 44.12
CA ALA A 13 38.01 1.55 44.78
C ALA A 13 36.59 1.11 45.22
N GLY A 14 36.19 -0.09 44.80
CA GLY A 14 35.21 -0.97 45.45
C GLY A 14 33.78 -0.86 44.90
N ALA A 15 33.10 -1.88 44.39
CA ALA A 15 33.37 -3.31 44.45
C ALA A 15 32.68 -4.05 43.27
N LEU A 16 33.50 -4.66 42.42
CA LEU A 16 33.14 -5.84 41.63
C LEU A 16 33.69 -7.04 42.42
N THR A 17 32.83 -7.98 42.82
CA THR A 17 33.29 -9.31 43.25
C THR A 17 32.40 -10.39 42.67
N VAL A 18 32.97 -11.04 41.66
CA VAL A 18 32.65 -12.35 41.10
C VAL A 18 32.86 -13.46 42.15
N SER A 19 32.12 -14.56 42.02
CA SER A 19 32.55 -15.92 42.44
C SER A 19 32.34 -16.85 41.24
N MET A 20 33.34 -17.17 40.39
CA MET A 20 34.39 -18.21 40.50
C MET A 20 33.80 -19.64 40.59
N LEU A 21 34.30 -20.72 39.95
CA LEU A 21 35.38 -21.04 39.02
C LEU A 21 35.31 -22.58 38.86
N ALA A 22 35.59 -23.14 37.69
CA ALA A 22 36.34 -24.40 37.58
C ALA A 22 36.84 -24.66 36.15
N ALA A 23 38.09 -24.30 35.88
CA ALA A 23 38.89 -24.97 34.86
C ALA A 23 40.36 -25.04 35.32
N SER A 24 40.92 -26.24 35.31
CA SER A 24 42.37 -26.46 35.21
C SER A 24 42.60 -27.92 34.74
N GLY A 25 43.46 -28.21 33.75
CA GLY A 25 44.28 -27.28 33.00
C GLY A 25 45.22 -27.91 31.97
N CYS A 26 46.11 -27.03 31.49
CA CYS A 26 47.45 -27.21 30.90
C CYS A 26 47.72 -28.32 29.86
N GLY A 27 47.99 -27.86 28.63
CA GLY A 27 48.88 -28.51 27.66
C GLY A 27 49.28 -27.55 26.54
N LYS A 28 50.56 -27.20 26.44
CA LYS A 28 51.15 -26.26 25.47
C LYS A 28 51.39 -26.90 24.09
N GLN A 29 51.56 -26.00 23.12
CA GLN A 29 52.49 -26.00 21.97
C GLN A 29 51.98 -26.36 20.55
N GLU A 30 52.20 -25.35 19.69
CA GLU A 30 52.82 -25.40 18.35
C GLU A 30 51.98 -25.52 17.08
N ASN A 31 51.95 -24.38 16.37
CA ASN A 31 51.98 -24.18 14.92
C ASN A 31 52.33 -25.42 14.08
N LYS A 32 51.52 -25.70 13.04
CA LYS A 32 52.04 -25.92 11.68
C LYS A 32 50.98 -25.78 10.59
N ILE A 33 51.43 -25.04 9.58
CA ILE A 33 50.89 -24.75 8.25
C ILE A 33 50.91 -26.02 7.37
N ASN A 34 50.09 -25.99 6.30
CA ASN A 34 50.05 -26.82 5.07
C ASN A 34 49.18 -28.09 5.12
N SER A 35 48.51 -28.53 4.06
CA SER A 35 48.17 -28.01 2.73
C SER A 35 47.56 -29.20 1.97
N LYS A 36 46.60 -28.93 1.08
CA LYS A 36 46.30 -29.67 -0.17
C LYS A 36 45.96 -31.17 -0.08
N GLY A 37 44.91 -31.52 -0.81
CA GLY A 37 44.96 -32.70 -1.69
C GLY A 37 43.64 -33.40 -1.90
N ASN A 38 42.89 -32.95 -2.90
CA ASN A 38 42.05 -33.82 -3.73
C ASN A 38 42.84 -35.08 -4.11
N ASP A 39 42.19 -36.24 -4.12
CA ASP A 39 41.99 -36.94 -5.38
C ASP A 39 40.97 -38.09 -5.25
N ALA A 40 40.19 -38.19 -6.30
CA ALA A 40 39.18 -39.18 -6.59
C ALA A 40 39.77 -40.58 -6.88
N GLY A 41 38.91 -41.59 -6.90
CA GLY A 41 39.17 -42.79 -7.71
C GLY A 41 38.61 -44.11 -7.18
N ILE A 42 37.36 -44.41 -7.55
CA ILE A 42 36.94 -45.60 -8.34
C ILE A 42 37.57 -46.97 -7.98
N SER A 43 36.74 -47.93 -7.55
CA SER A 43 36.39 -49.17 -8.32
C SER A 43 35.88 -50.30 -7.43
N ASP A 44 34.65 -50.75 -7.71
CA ASP A 44 34.20 -52.12 -8.00
C ASP A 44 34.62 -53.32 -7.13
N ASP A 45 33.57 -53.95 -6.59
CA ASP A 45 33.15 -55.33 -6.83
C ASP A 45 33.59 -56.53 -5.94
N ILE A 46 32.51 -57.16 -5.43
CA ILE A 46 32.15 -58.60 -5.50
C ILE A 46 32.49 -59.57 -4.33
N SER A 47 31.41 -60.25 -3.94
CA SER A 47 31.26 -61.60 -3.31
C SER A 47 31.51 -61.71 -1.80
N GLY A 48 30.71 -62.44 -1.02
CA GLY A 48 29.61 -63.38 -1.29
C GLY A 48 29.42 -64.31 -0.07
N SER A 49 28.44 -65.22 -0.16
CA SER A 49 27.99 -66.30 0.75
C SER A 49 27.06 -65.89 1.90
N ASP A 50 25.75 -66.16 1.86
CA ASP A 50 24.99 -67.43 1.81
C ASP A 50 24.84 -68.16 3.16
N GLU A 51 23.57 -68.43 3.52
CA GLU A 51 22.98 -69.65 4.13
C GLU A 51 21.82 -69.29 5.10
N ASP A 52 20.70 -69.99 5.24
CA ASP A 52 19.82 -70.79 4.36
C ASP A 52 18.53 -71.07 5.18
N LYS A 53 17.37 -71.11 4.50
CA LYS A 53 16.09 -71.86 4.75
C LYS A 53 15.64 -72.35 6.14
N VAL A 54 14.31 -72.25 6.39
CA VAL A 54 13.42 -73.41 6.65
C VAL A 54 11.98 -73.15 6.13
N LEU A 55 11.41 -74.16 5.46
CA LEU A 55 10.06 -74.31 4.87
C LEU A 55 9.17 -75.28 5.68
N SER A 56 7.82 -75.14 5.59
CA SER A 56 6.81 -76.23 5.47
C SER A 56 5.38 -75.64 5.29
N SER A 57 4.64 -75.77 4.18
CA SER A 57 3.78 -76.90 3.67
C SER A 57 2.77 -77.46 4.70
N GLY A 58 1.46 -77.66 4.50
CA GLY A 58 0.51 -77.57 3.37
C GLY A 58 -0.81 -78.34 3.70
N ASN A 59 -1.85 -78.18 2.86
CA ASN A 59 -3.06 -79.02 2.59
C ASN A 59 -4.50 -78.58 3.01
N ASP A 60 -5.26 -78.17 1.97
CA ASP A 60 -6.55 -78.67 1.45
C ASP A 60 -7.85 -78.79 2.30
N LYS A 61 -8.90 -78.00 1.92
CA LYS A 61 -10.09 -78.49 1.17
C LYS A 61 -11.13 -77.39 0.85
N SER A 62 -11.71 -77.52 -0.36
CA SER A 62 -12.65 -76.64 -1.07
C SER A 62 -14.10 -76.59 -0.55
N THR A 63 -14.78 -75.44 -0.69
CA THR A 63 -15.95 -75.20 -1.59
C THR A 63 -16.32 -73.70 -1.65
N ASP A 64 -16.45 -73.19 -2.88
CA ASP A 64 -16.80 -71.84 -3.43
C ASP A 64 -18.11 -71.17 -2.91
N PRO A 65 -18.42 -69.86 -3.18
CA PRO A 65 -17.97 -69.07 -4.35
C PRO A 65 -17.53 -67.59 -4.16
N SER A 66 -16.80 -67.15 -5.19
CA SER A 66 -16.79 -65.82 -5.84
C SER A 66 -16.07 -64.61 -5.19
N ASP A 67 -15.12 -64.10 -5.99
CA ASP A 67 -14.65 -62.72 -6.17
C ASP A 67 -14.20 -61.92 -4.93
N ASN A 68 -12.88 -61.70 -4.88
CA ASN A 68 -12.29 -60.44 -4.44
C ASN A 68 -10.92 -60.27 -5.09
N GLY A 69 -10.93 -59.74 -6.32
CA GLY A 69 -9.87 -58.83 -6.74
C GLY A 69 -10.30 -57.43 -6.30
N SER A 70 -9.61 -56.83 -5.34
CA SER A 70 -9.70 -55.40 -5.07
C SER A 70 -8.31 -54.80 -5.05
N SER A 71 -8.10 -54.00 -6.10
CA SER A 71 -7.08 -52.99 -6.31
C SER A 71 -6.83 -52.10 -5.08
N PRO A 72 -5.66 -51.46 -4.99
CA PRO A 72 -5.37 -50.52 -3.92
C PRO A 72 -6.36 -49.37 -3.94
N SER A 73 -6.88 -49.07 -2.75
CA SER A 73 -7.72 -47.93 -2.41
C SER A 73 -7.07 -46.61 -2.86
N SER A 74 -7.50 -46.09 -4.00
CA SER A 74 -7.47 -44.65 -4.25
C SER A 74 -8.45 -44.00 -3.28
N ALA A 75 -7.94 -43.25 -2.30
CA ALA A 75 -8.77 -42.31 -1.58
C ALA A 75 -9.44 -41.41 -2.64
N LEU A 76 -10.77 -41.30 -2.61
CA LEU A 76 -11.49 -40.32 -3.43
C LEU A 76 -10.97 -38.94 -3.03
N GLN A 77 -10.16 -38.32 -3.89
CA GLN A 77 -9.82 -36.90 -3.77
C GLN A 77 -11.12 -36.10 -3.89
N ASP A 78 -11.32 -35.16 -2.97
CA ASP A 78 -12.46 -34.25 -3.01
C ASP A 78 -12.39 -33.45 -4.33
N PRO A 79 -13.40 -33.54 -5.21
CA PRO A 79 -13.39 -32.82 -6.48
C PRO A 79 -13.22 -31.31 -6.34
N ILE A 80 -13.71 -30.71 -5.24
CA ILE A 80 -13.59 -29.27 -4.99
C ILE A 80 -12.15 -28.93 -4.61
N ALA A 81 -11.52 -29.71 -3.73
CA ALA A 81 -10.13 -29.53 -3.35
C ALA A 81 -9.20 -29.69 -4.57
N GLN A 82 -9.44 -30.71 -5.40
CA GLN A 82 -8.65 -30.90 -6.62
C GLN A 82 -8.82 -29.72 -7.59
N GLN A 83 -10.03 -29.23 -7.80
CA GLN A 83 -10.28 -28.06 -8.63
C GLN A 83 -9.58 -26.81 -8.09
N ALA A 84 -9.64 -26.57 -6.78
CA ALA A 84 -8.98 -25.43 -6.15
C ALA A 84 -7.45 -25.49 -6.28
N LEU A 85 -6.85 -26.68 -6.12
CA LEU A 85 -5.41 -26.88 -6.30
C LEU A 85 -4.97 -26.67 -7.75
N GLU A 86 -5.78 -27.13 -8.72
CA GLU A 86 -5.54 -26.87 -10.15
C GLU A 86 -5.60 -25.37 -10.45
N VAL A 87 -6.63 -24.65 -9.96
CA VAL A 87 -6.77 -23.20 -10.13
C VAL A 87 -5.65 -22.43 -9.42
N ALA A 88 -5.28 -22.81 -8.19
CA ALA A 88 -4.22 -22.15 -7.43
C ALA A 88 -2.88 -22.27 -8.16
N SER A 89 -2.54 -23.47 -8.62
CA SER A 89 -1.33 -23.71 -9.43
C SER A 89 -1.31 -22.91 -10.73
N ASP A 90 -2.47 -22.74 -11.40
CA ASP A 90 -2.58 -21.95 -12.63
C ASP A 90 -2.43 -20.44 -12.37
N LEU A 91 -2.78 -19.98 -11.16
CA LEU A 91 -2.71 -18.58 -10.73
C LEU A 91 -1.42 -18.23 -9.96
N GLY A 92 -0.51 -19.19 -9.77
CA GLY A 92 0.74 -18.97 -9.03
C GLY A 92 0.59 -18.95 -7.51
N VAL A 93 -0.50 -19.49 -6.97
CA VAL A 93 -0.77 -19.57 -5.52
C VAL A 93 -0.42 -20.97 -5.02
N ASP A 94 0.35 -21.05 -3.94
CA ASP A 94 0.78 -22.31 -3.33
C ASP A 94 -0.34 -23.01 -2.55
N GLU A 95 -0.29 -24.34 -2.46
CA GLU A 95 -1.28 -25.11 -1.69
C GLU A 95 -1.31 -24.67 -0.21
N GLU A 96 -0.16 -24.32 0.34
CA GLU A 96 -0.04 -23.87 1.74
C GLU A 96 -0.83 -22.58 1.98
N GLU A 97 -0.87 -21.65 1.01
CA GLU A 97 -1.62 -20.39 1.08
C GLU A 97 -3.14 -20.59 1.08
N LEU A 98 -3.63 -21.77 0.67
CA LEU A 98 -5.07 -22.04 0.66
C LEU A 98 -5.65 -22.30 2.05
N HIS A 99 -4.82 -22.63 3.05
CA HIS A 99 -5.22 -22.91 4.43
C HIS A 99 -6.37 -23.95 4.53
N GLY A 100 -6.44 -24.87 3.55
CA GLY A 100 -7.51 -25.86 3.41
C GLY A 100 -8.91 -25.29 3.10
N LYS A 101 -9.03 -24.00 2.76
CA LYS A 101 -10.30 -23.30 2.44
C LYS A 101 -10.60 -23.32 0.93
N TYR A 102 -10.60 -24.50 0.33
CA TYR A 102 -10.71 -24.69 -1.13
C TYR A 102 -11.96 -24.08 -1.79
N GLU A 103 -13.16 -24.25 -1.20
CA GLU A 103 -14.39 -23.68 -1.76
C GLU A 103 -14.38 -22.14 -1.70
N LEU A 104 -13.85 -21.58 -0.61
CA LEU A 104 -13.72 -20.14 -0.44
C LEU A 104 -12.72 -19.58 -1.45
N PHE A 105 -11.57 -20.26 -1.64
CA PHE A 105 -10.57 -19.87 -2.62
C PHE A 105 -11.13 -19.79 -4.04
N LEU A 106 -11.93 -20.78 -4.46
CA LEU A 106 -12.54 -20.77 -5.79
C LEU A 106 -13.45 -19.55 -6.00
N LYS A 107 -14.19 -19.13 -4.98
CA LYS A 107 -15.03 -17.91 -5.05
C LYS A 107 -14.18 -16.64 -5.02
N TYR A 108 -13.16 -16.62 -4.16
CA TYR A 108 -12.25 -15.50 -3.97
C TYR A 108 -11.46 -15.21 -5.25
N SER A 109 -10.76 -16.23 -5.76
CA SER A 109 -9.96 -16.14 -6.98
C SER A 109 -10.80 -15.74 -8.19
N ASP A 110 -12.04 -16.25 -8.32
CA ASP A 110 -12.97 -15.82 -9.37
C ASP A 110 -13.31 -14.32 -9.26
N CYS A 111 -13.50 -13.78 -8.05
CA CYS A 111 -13.71 -12.35 -7.86
C CYS A 111 -12.48 -11.53 -8.24
N VAL A 112 -11.29 -11.96 -7.82
CA VAL A 112 -10.04 -11.22 -8.08
C VAL A 112 -9.66 -11.25 -9.56
N VAL A 113 -9.70 -12.44 -10.19
CA VAL A 113 -9.34 -12.62 -11.60
C VAL A 113 -10.27 -11.84 -12.52
N ASN A 114 -11.57 -11.81 -12.21
CA ASN A 114 -12.56 -11.10 -13.01
C ASN A 114 -12.79 -9.64 -12.59
N ASN A 115 -12.00 -9.11 -11.65
CA ASN A 115 -12.05 -7.69 -11.30
C ASN A 115 -11.02 -6.91 -12.14
N PRO A 116 -11.48 -6.13 -13.15
CA PRO A 116 -10.57 -5.35 -13.98
C PRO A 116 -9.97 -4.15 -13.22
N LYS A 117 -10.64 -3.66 -12.16
CA LYS A 117 -10.21 -2.47 -11.41
C LYS A 117 -9.00 -2.71 -10.51
N LEU A 118 -8.53 -3.95 -10.41
CA LEU A 118 -7.30 -4.28 -9.69
C LEU A 118 -6.05 -4.11 -10.57
N GLY A 119 -6.22 -4.06 -11.89
CA GLY A 119 -5.11 -3.89 -12.84
C GLY A 119 -3.94 -4.86 -12.59
N GLU A 120 -2.75 -4.30 -12.44
CA GLU A 120 -1.50 -5.00 -12.14
C GLU A 120 -1.45 -5.55 -10.70
N TYR A 121 -2.26 -5.02 -9.78
CA TYR A 121 -2.29 -5.45 -8.37
C TYR A 121 -3.09 -6.72 -8.12
N ARG A 122 -3.65 -7.32 -9.17
CA ARG A 122 -4.40 -8.58 -9.09
C ARG A 122 -3.60 -9.69 -8.40
N ALA A 123 -2.29 -9.73 -8.62
CA ALA A 123 -1.42 -10.71 -7.98
C ALA A 123 -1.39 -10.53 -6.46
N TYR A 124 -1.16 -9.31 -5.98
CA TYR A 124 -1.20 -8.98 -4.55
C TYR A 124 -2.55 -9.32 -3.92
N ALA A 125 -3.66 -9.00 -4.62
CA ALA A 125 -4.98 -9.38 -4.17
C ALA A 125 -5.14 -10.91 -4.12
N LEU A 126 -4.61 -11.69 -5.07
CA LEU A 126 -4.67 -13.16 -4.99
C LEU A 126 -3.90 -13.70 -3.79
N HIS A 127 -2.68 -13.21 -3.56
CA HIS A 127 -1.82 -13.64 -2.45
C HIS A 127 -2.25 -13.08 -1.08
N LEU A 128 -3.26 -12.21 -1.02
CA LEU A 128 -3.91 -11.81 0.24
C LEU A 128 -4.75 -12.95 0.84
N PHE A 129 -5.05 -14.00 0.06
CA PHE A 129 -5.98 -15.06 0.44
C PHE A 129 -5.70 -15.75 1.79
N PRO A 130 -4.46 -16.04 2.22
CA PRO A 130 -4.19 -16.63 3.53
C PRO A 130 -4.85 -15.85 4.69
N LEU A 131 -4.74 -14.53 4.66
CA LEU A 131 -5.35 -13.64 5.66
C LEU A 131 -6.88 -13.73 5.62
N VAL A 132 -7.46 -13.76 4.42
CA VAL A 132 -8.91 -13.91 4.23
C VAL A 132 -9.38 -15.29 4.70
N ALA A 133 -8.61 -16.34 4.42
CA ALA A 133 -8.94 -17.71 4.74
C ALA A 133 -9.04 -17.95 6.25
N ASP A 134 -8.21 -17.26 7.03
CA ASP A 134 -8.15 -17.39 8.48
C ASP A 134 -9.22 -16.55 9.20
N HIS A 135 -9.57 -15.39 8.67
CA HIS A 135 -10.44 -14.44 9.38
C HIS A 135 -11.87 -14.33 8.82
N LEU A 136 -12.12 -14.66 7.54
CA LEU A 136 -13.46 -14.53 6.94
C LEU A 136 -14.42 -15.60 7.45
N THR A 137 -15.54 -15.16 8.01
CA THR A 137 -16.62 -16.04 8.44
C THR A 137 -17.62 -16.31 7.31
N ALA A 138 -18.30 -17.45 7.39
CA ALA A 138 -19.33 -17.81 6.41
C ALA A 138 -20.53 -16.85 6.38
N GLU A 139 -20.76 -16.09 7.46
CA GLU A 139 -21.84 -15.09 7.54
C GLU A 139 -21.51 -13.86 6.68
N ASN A 140 -20.24 -13.43 6.69
CA ASN A 140 -19.79 -12.23 5.98
C ASN A 140 -19.26 -12.51 4.57
N GLU A 141 -19.10 -13.79 4.19
CA GLU A 141 -18.56 -14.20 2.88
C GLU A 141 -19.22 -13.46 1.70
N ALA A 142 -20.56 -13.39 1.66
CA ALA A 142 -21.26 -12.75 0.56
C ALA A 142 -21.00 -11.24 0.47
N PHE A 143 -20.97 -10.56 1.61
CA PHE A 143 -20.68 -9.12 1.71
C PHE A 143 -19.23 -8.83 1.32
N PHE A 144 -18.29 -9.59 1.85
CA PHE A 144 -16.87 -9.44 1.54
C PHE A 144 -16.59 -9.64 0.04
N MET A 145 -17.21 -10.64 -0.60
CA MET A 145 -17.06 -10.86 -2.05
C MET A 145 -17.67 -9.72 -2.89
N GLU A 146 -18.72 -9.05 -2.40
CA GLU A 146 -19.24 -7.84 -3.05
C GLU A 146 -18.21 -6.70 -3.01
N LYS A 147 -17.62 -6.48 -1.83
CA LYS A 147 -16.54 -5.50 -1.63
C LYS A 147 -15.30 -5.81 -2.46
N LEU A 148 -14.92 -7.07 -2.57
CA LEU A 148 -13.77 -7.50 -3.38
C LEU A 148 -13.98 -7.28 -4.88
N LYS A 149 -15.22 -7.44 -5.38
CA LYS A 149 -15.57 -7.10 -6.78
C LYS A 149 -15.63 -5.60 -7.02
N ALA A 150 -15.92 -4.82 -5.99
CA ALA A 150 -15.94 -3.37 -6.05
C ALA A 150 -14.53 -2.77 -5.97
N LEU A 151 -13.61 -3.45 -5.26
CA LEU A 151 -12.25 -3.03 -4.95
C LEU A 151 -11.53 -2.49 -6.19
N GLN A 152 -10.98 -1.29 -6.05
CA GLN A 152 -10.14 -0.63 -7.04
C GLN A 152 -8.75 -0.39 -6.47
N MET A 153 -7.72 -0.72 -7.22
CA MET A 153 -6.34 -0.40 -6.86
C MET A 153 -5.72 0.45 -7.97
N GLU A 154 -5.14 1.58 -7.61
CA GLU A 154 -4.45 2.45 -8.58
C GLU A 154 -3.09 2.90 -8.09
N SER A 155 -2.14 2.94 -9.01
CA SER A 155 -0.88 3.66 -8.80
C SER A 155 -1.11 5.13 -9.11
N MET A 156 -0.82 5.99 -8.14
CA MET A 156 -0.78 7.44 -8.31
C MET A 156 0.24 8.03 -7.36
N MET A 157 0.78 9.20 -7.69
CA MET A 157 1.64 9.88 -6.74
C MET A 157 0.81 10.52 -5.63
N LEU A 158 1.22 10.34 -4.37
CA LEU A 158 0.58 10.88 -3.17
C LEU A 158 1.52 11.89 -2.49
N GLU A 159 0.97 12.96 -1.90
CA GLU A 159 1.77 14.04 -1.31
C GLU A 159 2.40 13.68 0.05
N SER A 160 1.75 12.82 0.84
CA SER A 160 2.10 12.63 2.26
C SER A 160 2.07 11.19 2.78
N ALA A 161 1.76 10.20 1.93
CA ALA A 161 1.65 8.79 2.31
C ALA A 161 2.27 7.91 1.20
N ALA A 162 2.68 6.69 1.55
CA ALA A 162 3.15 5.70 0.58
C ALA A 162 1.99 4.88 -0.03
N GLY A 163 0.88 4.76 0.70
CA GLY A 163 -0.38 4.19 0.26
C GLY A 163 -1.54 4.78 1.07
N GLU A 164 -2.76 4.64 0.57
CA GLU A 164 -4.00 5.06 1.22
C GLU A 164 -5.15 4.12 0.86
N PHE A 165 -5.86 3.64 1.87
CA PHE A 165 -7.14 2.95 1.74
C PHE A 165 -8.33 3.88 2.03
N TYR A 166 -9.30 3.87 1.13
CA TYR A 166 -10.56 4.62 1.21
C TYR A 166 -11.75 3.66 1.30
N GLN A 167 -12.20 3.39 2.53
CA GLN A 167 -13.31 2.46 2.82
C GLN A 167 -14.60 2.80 2.04
N LEU A 168 -14.99 4.07 1.95
CA LEU A 168 -16.25 4.48 1.30
C LEU A 168 -16.32 4.13 -0.20
N ASN A 169 -15.18 4.03 -0.87
CA ASN A 169 -15.09 3.80 -2.31
C ASN A 169 -14.47 2.45 -2.66
N ASP A 170 -14.21 1.60 -1.66
CA ASP A 170 -13.50 0.33 -1.81
C ASP A 170 -12.22 0.53 -2.63
N LYS A 171 -11.38 1.51 -2.25
CA LYS A 171 -10.30 2.00 -3.11
C LYS A 171 -8.97 2.07 -2.38
N ILE A 172 -7.94 1.51 -3.00
CA ILE A 172 -6.55 1.62 -2.57
C ILE A 172 -5.77 2.46 -3.59
N ARG A 173 -4.97 3.39 -3.08
CA ARG A 173 -4.00 4.17 -3.84
C ARG A 173 -2.62 3.86 -3.31
N ILE A 174 -1.68 3.59 -4.21
CA ILE A 174 -0.30 3.30 -3.85
C ILE A 174 0.60 4.27 -4.60
N VAL A 175 1.58 4.84 -3.91
CA VAL A 175 2.61 5.67 -4.53
C VAL A 175 3.37 4.86 -5.56
N GLY A 176 3.31 5.34 -6.80
CA GLY A 176 4.09 4.79 -7.90
C GLY A 176 3.92 5.64 -9.16
N ASP A 177 4.79 5.40 -10.12
CA ASP A 177 4.81 6.09 -11.42
C ASP A 177 3.84 5.46 -12.45
N GLY A 178 2.96 4.56 -12.00
CA GLY A 178 2.08 3.79 -12.86
C GLY A 178 2.48 2.33 -13.04
N ILE A 179 3.69 1.93 -12.64
CA ILE A 179 4.23 0.56 -12.74
C ILE A 179 4.30 -0.07 -11.36
N CYS A 180 3.70 -1.25 -11.18
CA CYS A 180 3.99 -2.08 -10.01
C CYS A 180 5.38 -2.72 -10.19
N TYR A 181 6.42 -2.09 -9.65
CA TYR A 181 7.74 -2.72 -9.61
C TYR A 181 7.74 -3.83 -8.56
N ALA A 182 8.37 -4.96 -8.87
CA ALA A 182 8.77 -5.95 -7.87
C ALA A 182 9.90 -5.37 -6.99
N ASN A 183 9.52 -4.45 -6.09
CA ASN A 183 10.41 -3.87 -5.10
C ASN A 183 9.76 -3.94 -3.70
N GLU A 184 10.61 -4.01 -2.69
CA GLU A 184 10.22 -4.19 -1.29
C GLU A 184 9.20 -3.15 -0.82
N GLY A 185 9.35 -1.87 -1.23
CA GLY A 185 8.46 -0.80 -0.83
C GLY A 185 7.04 -0.94 -1.40
N THR A 186 6.91 -1.27 -2.69
CA THR A 186 5.59 -1.53 -3.28
C THR A 186 4.96 -2.78 -2.69
N TYR A 187 5.75 -3.81 -2.40
CA TYR A 187 5.26 -5.04 -1.77
C TYR A 187 4.66 -4.80 -0.39
N THR A 188 5.42 -4.16 0.51
CA THR A 188 4.96 -3.94 1.89
C THR A 188 3.78 -2.97 1.93
N VAL A 189 3.80 -1.91 1.12
CA VAL A 189 2.68 -0.96 1.03
C VAL A 189 1.43 -1.63 0.46
N ALA A 190 1.53 -2.41 -0.61
CA ALA A 190 0.36 -3.05 -1.21
C ALA A 190 -0.34 -4.00 -0.23
N PHE A 191 0.42 -4.85 0.46
CA PHE A 191 -0.16 -5.74 1.47
C PHE A 191 -0.62 -5.01 2.73
N HIS A 192 0.02 -3.90 3.11
CA HIS A 192 -0.46 -3.03 4.19
C HIS A 192 -1.86 -2.48 3.87
N GLU A 193 -2.03 -1.85 2.70
CA GLU A 193 -3.32 -1.29 2.29
C GLU A 193 -4.39 -2.37 2.02
N LEU A 194 -3.99 -3.53 1.50
CA LEU A 194 -4.90 -4.67 1.36
C LEU A 194 -5.31 -5.26 2.71
N THR A 195 -4.46 -5.16 3.73
CA THR A 195 -4.82 -5.56 5.10
C THR A 195 -5.88 -4.63 5.68
N HIS A 196 -5.80 -3.30 5.41
CA HIS A 196 -6.88 -2.37 5.74
C HIS A 196 -8.21 -2.76 5.05
N PHE A 197 -8.16 -3.19 3.79
CA PHE A 197 -9.35 -3.68 3.09
C PHE A 197 -9.95 -4.92 3.78
N VAL A 198 -9.13 -5.86 4.24
CA VAL A 198 -9.62 -7.04 4.99
C VAL A 198 -10.22 -6.61 6.31
N ASP A 199 -9.50 -5.82 7.10
CA ASP A 199 -9.95 -5.27 8.38
C ASP A 199 -11.32 -4.57 8.27
N ALA A 200 -11.50 -3.73 7.25
CA ALA A 200 -12.71 -2.95 7.07
C ALA A 200 -13.97 -3.77 6.74
N PHE A 201 -13.82 -4.99 6.21
CA PHE A 201 -14.93 -5.74 5.60
C PHE A 201 -15.07 -7.20 6.01
N VAL A 202 -14.07 -7.80 6.65
CA VAL A 202 -14.08 -9.24 6.99
C VAL A 202 -15.13 -9.59 8.06
N ASP A 203 -15.43 -8.64 8.95
CA ASP A 203 -16.47 -8.73 9.98
C ASP A 203 -17.71 -7.87 9.66
N GLY A 204 -18.00 -7.67 8.37
CA GLY A 204 -19.02 -6.72 7.95
C GLY A 204 -18.46 -5.29 7.84
N GLU A 205 -19.32 -4.29 7.70
CA GLU A 205 -18.86 -2.89 7.58
C GLU A 205 -18.34 -2.37 8.93
N LYS A 206 -17.05 -2.01 8.97
CA LYS A 206 -16.40 -1.47 10.16
C LYS A 206 -17.00 -0.12 10.57
N LYS A 207 -17.27 0.03 11.87
CA LYS A 207 -17.90 1.20 12.51
C LYS A 207 -17.08 1.58 13.75
N ASP A 208 -15.91 2.15 13.51
CA ASP A 208 -14.91 2.33 14.57
C ASP A 208 -15.03 3.66 15.32
N ASP A 209 -15.93 4.55 14.88
CA ASP A 209 -16.21 5.81 15.57
C ASP A 209 -16.93 5.57 16.90
N VAL A 210 -16.28 5.99 17.99
CA VAL A 210 -16.83 5.92 19.34
C VAL A 210 -17.03 7.32 19.92
N TYR A 211 -18.15 7.53 20.59
CA TYR A 211 -18.53 8.83 21.15
C TYR A 211 -18.39 8.80 22.66
N TYR A 212 -17.62 9.74 23.21
CA TYR A 212 -17.61 9.98 24.66
C TYR A 212 -18.75 10.90 25.03
N VAL A 213 -19.75 10.39 25.74
CA VAL A 213 -20.98 11.12 26.07
C VAL A 213 -21.24 11.08 27.57
N GLY A 214 -21.28 12.26 28.20
CA GLY A 214 -21.43 12.37 29.65
C GLY A 214 -20.32 11.65 30.43
N GLU A 215 -20.62 10.45 30.93
CA GLU A 215 -19.68 9.63 31.73
C GLU A 215 -19.50 8.20 31.16
N HIS A 216 -19.74 7.99 29.86
CA HIS A 216 -19.57 6.68 29.21
C HIS A 216 -19.25 6.82 27.71
N PHE A 217 -18.76 5.74 27.11
CA PHE A 217 -18.59 5.61 25.67
C PHE A 217 -19.76 4.84 25.04
N ALA A 218 -20.09 5.19 23.80
CA ALA A 218 -21.14 4.54 23.03
C ALA A 218 -20.84 4.62 21.53
N SER A 219 -21.32 3.63 20.78
CA SER A 219 -21.39 3.70 19.31
C SER A 219 -22.53 4.61 18.85
N GLU A 220 -22.49 5.08 17.60
CA GLU A 220 -23.54 5.97 17.08
C GLU A 220 -24.96 5.37 17.21
N GLU A 221 -25.08 4.06 16.99
CA GLU A 221 -26.36 3.34 17.02
C GLU A 221 -26.99 3.27 18.43
N GLU A 222 -26.17 3.44 19.46
CA GLU A 222 -26.60 3.45 20.86
C GLU A 222 -27.05 4.83 21.34
N LEU A 223 -26.74 5.89 20.59
CA LEU A 223 -27.03 7.28 20.98
C LEU A 223 -28.49 7.68 20.70
N ALA A 224 -29.13 8.30 21.69
CA ALA A 224 -30.40 9.00 21.53
C ALA A 224 -30.19 10.48 21.14
N GLU A 225 -31.25 11.16 20.71
CA GLU A 225 -31.18 12.58 20.30
C GLU A 225 -30.68 13.48 21.45
N GLU A 226 -31.00 13.14 22.69
CA GLU A 226 -30.55 13.88 23.87
C GLU A 226 -29.05 13.76 24.13
N ASP A 227 -28.44 12.63 23.77
CA ASP A 227 -27.05 12.28 24.04
C ASP A 227 -26.07 13.18 23.28
N TRP A 228 -26.45 13.63 22.08
CA TRP A 228 -25.69 14.61 21.30
C TRP A 228 -25.45 15.94 22.02
N ASN A 229 -26.28 16.30 23.01
CA ASN A 229 -26.06 17.50 23.82
C ASN A 229 -25.02 17.31 24.93
N LEU A 230 -24.59 16.07 25.17
CA LEU A 230 -23.64 15.66 26.20
C LEU A 230 -22.32 15.14 25.57
N LEU A 231 -22.16 15.30 24.25
CA LEU A 231 -20.98 14.87 23.52
C LEU A 231 -19.74 15.64 23.98
N HIS A 232 -18.72 14.90 24.39
CA HIS A 232 -17.40 15.42 24.77
C HIS A 232 -16.40 15.29 23.62
N GLY A 233 -16.47 14.22 22.83
CA GLY A 233 -15.60 14.00 21.68
C GLY A 233 -15.92 12.69 20.95
N THR A 234 -15.32 12.53 19.77
CA THR A 234 -15.35 11.31 18.97
C THR A 234 -13.92 10.76 18.90
N TYR A 235 -13.79 9.46 19.06
CA TYR A 235 -12.51 8.76 19.15
C TYR A 235 -12.52 7.55 18.23
N GLU A 236 -11.38 7.31 17.61
CA GLU A 236 -11.07 6.14 16.79
C GLU A 236 -9.69 5.64 17.22
N ALA A 237 -9.50 4.33 17.33
CA ALA A 237 -8.23 3.74 17.71
C ALA A 237 -7.29 3.57 16.51
N SER A 238 -6.83 4.66 15.89
CA SER A 238 -5.99 4.58 14.68
C SER A 238 -4.67 3.83 14.87
N PHE A 239 -4.14 3.76 16.10
CA PHE A 239 -2.99 2.90 16.42
C PHE A 239 -3.31 1.39 16.31
N ILE A 240 -4.58 0.98 16.48
CA ILE A 240 -5.04 -0.38 16.20
C ILE A 240 -5.15 -0.58 14.69
N THR A 241 -5.76 0.39 13.97
CA THR A 241 -5.93 0.33 12.51
C THR A 241 -4.58 0.26 11.78
N GLU A 242 -3.73 1.27 11.94
CA GLU A 242 -2.42 1.37 11.26
C GLU A 242 -1.41 0.34 11.78
N GLY A 243 -1.33 0.20 13.11
CA GLY A 243 -0.41 -0.75 13.74
C GLY A 243 -0.80 -2.20 13.47
N GLY A 244 -2.11 -2.48 13.38
CA GLY A 244 -2.63 -3.80 13.08
C GLY A 244 -2.42 -4.17 11.62
N ALA A 245 -2.70 -3.26 10.68
CA ALA A 245 -2.41 -3.49 9.26
C ALA A 245 -0.95 -3.85 9.03
N GLU A 246 -0.03 -3.10 9.67
CA GLU A 246 1.40 -3.39 9.61
C GLU A 246 1.79 -4.72 10.27
N LEU A 247 1.21 -5.03 11.44
CA LEU A 247 1.49 -6.27 12.16
C LEU A 247 1.01 -7.50 11.39
N TYR A 248 -0.22 -7.49 10.85
CA TYR A 248 -0.76 -8.62 10.10
C TYR A 248 -0.10 -8.76 8.73
N MET A 249 0.25 -7.65 8.07
CA MET A 249 1.10 -7.69 6.88
C MET A 249 2.43 -8.38 7.17
N ALA A 250 3.07 -8.05 8.30
CA ALA A 250 4.30 -8.71 8.72
C ALA A 250 4.09 -10.19 9.06
N LYS A 251 3.02 -10.55 9.77
CA LYS A 251 2.74 -11.94 10.14
C LYS A 251 2.56 -12.85 8.93
N TYR A 252 1.83 -12.39 7.92
CA TYR A 252 1.48 -13.23 6.78
C TYR A 252 2.50 -13.13 5.64
N PHE A 253 3.04 -11.96 5.36
CA PHE A 253 3.72 -11.71 4.08
C PHE A 253 5.21 -11.35 4.24
N SER A 254 5.54 -10.31 5.02
CA SER A 254 6.92 -9.77 5.03
C SER A 254 7.83 -10.35 6.11
N LYS A 255 7.26 -10.87 7.20
CA LYS A 255 7.96 -11.22 8.47
C LYS A 255 8.71 -10.05 9.12
N ASN A 256 8.48 -8.82 8.67
CA ASN A 256 9.18 -7.63 9.15
C ASN A 256 8.25 -6.39 9.15
N PRO A 257 7.84 -5.93 10.34
CA PRO A 257 7.15 -4.64 10.45
C PRO A 257 8.15 -3.50 10.23
N GLN A 258 7.86 -2.64 9.25
CA GLN A 258 8.70 -1.53 8.79
C GLN A 258 8.23 -0.17 9.31
N SER A 259 6.95 -0.05 9.66
CA SER A 259 6.30 1.19 10.10
C SER A 259 5.60 1.06 11.44
N TYR A 260 5.12 2.19 11.97
CA TYR A 260 4.28 2.24 13.18
C TYR A 260 4.81 1.45 14.40
N TYR A 261 6.15 1.39 14.56
CA TYR A 261 6.85 0.53 15.51
C TYR A 261 6.24 0.47 16.91
N CYS A 262 5.84 1.61 17.47
CA CYS A 262 5.23 1.68 18.80
C CYS A 262 3.87 0.97 18.85
N ALA A 263 3.02 1.21 17.85
CA ALA A 263 1.70 0.61 17.76
C ALA A 263 1.81 -0.90 17.49
N VAL A 264 2.67 -1.31 16.56
CA VAL A 264 2.96 -2.73 16.26
C VAL A 264 3.45 -3.47 17.51
N SER A 265 4.41 -2.88 18.23
CA SER A 265 4.95 -3.48 19.47
C SER A 265 3.90 -3.52 20.58
N PHE A 266 3.05 -2.49 20.68
CA PHE A 266 1.94 -2.48 21.64
C PHE A 266 0.94 -3.60 21.36
N LEU A 267 0.52 -3.78 20.10
CA LEU A 267 -0.38 -4.87 19.70
C LEU A 267 0.25 -6.26 19.88
N THR A 268 1.55 -6.40 19.61
CA THR A 268 2.32 -7.62 19.92
C THR A 268 2.32 -7.90 21.43
N GLY A 269 2.39 -6.84 22.25
CA GLY A 269 2.22 -6.92 23.70
C GLY A 269 0.83 -7.38 24.11
N LEU A 270 -0.23 -6.86 23.47
CA LEU A 270 -1.60 -7.31 23.71
C LEU A 270 -1.76 -8.79 23.37
N GLU A 271 -1.23 -9.23 22.22
CA GLU A 271 -1.20 -10.64 21.84
C GLU A 271 -0.45 -11.50 22.86
N TRP A 272 0.70 -11.04 23.36
CA TRP A 272 1.41 -11.78 24.40
C TRP A 272 0.61 -11.91 25.69
N ILE A 273 -0.14 -10.86 26.07
CA ILE A 273 -0.93 -10.83 27.31
C ILE A 273 -2.19 -11.68 27.18
N TYR A 274 -2.95 -11.49 26.09
CA TYR A 274 -4.32 -12.01 25.92
C TYR A 274 -4.43 -13.20 24.94
N GLY A 275 -3.40 -13.45 24.13
CA GLY A 275 -3.35 -14.50 23.08
C GLY A 275 -3.73 -14.00 21.69
N SER A 276 -3.33 -14.73 20.65
CA SER A 276 -3.60 -14.36 19.24
C SER A 276 -5.09 -14.26 18.93
N GLU A 277 -5.92 -15.18 19.46
CA GLU A 277 -7.38 -15.11 19.28
C GLU A 277 -7.98 -13.79 19.82
N ALA A 278 -7.44 -13.25 20.92
CA ALA A 278 -7.93 -11.98 21.46
C ALA A 278 -7.49 -10.79 20.59
N LEU A 279 -6.28 -10.84 20.02
CA LEU A 279 -5.81 -9.82 19.08
C LEU A 279 -6.60 -9.86 17.77
N ASP A 280 -6.88 -11.04 17.23
CA ASP A 280 -7.71 -11.22 16.03
C ASP A 280 -9.11 -10.60 16.25
N ASN A 281 -9.72 -10.94 17.40
CA ASN A 281 -11.03 -10.42 17.79
C ASN A 281 -11.03 -8.92 18.10
N LEU A 282 -9.87 -8.32 18.35
CA LEU A 282 -9.73 -6.88 18.51
C LEU A 282 -9.62 -6.22 17.15
N PHE A 283 -8.60 -6.59 16.36
CA PHE A 283 -8.27 -5.92 15.10
C PHE A 283 -9.40 -6.07 14.07
N PHE A 284 -9.75 -7.30 13.69
CA PHE A 284 -10.71 -7.57 12.61
C PHE A 284 -12.17 -7.33 12.99
N SER A 285 -12.45 -6.83 14.19
CA SER A 285 -13.82 -6.58 14.60
C SER A 285 -14.35 -5.25 14.07
N SER A 286 -15.65 -5.25 13.75
CA SER A 286 -16.34 -4.05 13.32
C SER A 286 -16.39 -2.93 14.38
N ASP A 287 -16.12 -3.25 15.67
CA ASP A 287 -16.18 -2.37 16.84
C ASP A 287 -14.85 -2.31 17.64
N SER A 288 -13.70 -2.34 16.95
CA SER A 288 -12.36 -2.47 17.54
C SER A 288 -12.07 -1.47 18.68
N SER A 289 -12.44 -0.20 18.50
CA SER A 289 -12.27 0.86 19.48
C SER A 289 -13.08 0.61 20.76
N MET A 290 -14.33 0.15 20.64
CA MET A 290 -15.17 -0.20 21.78
C MET A 290 -14.60 -1.40 22.55
N LYS A 291 -14.06 -2.40 21.85
CA LYS A 291 -13.42 -3.54 22.51
C LYS A 291 -12.18 -3.12 23.29
N PHE A 292 -11.35 -2.24 22.72
CA PHE A 292 -10.19 -1.72 23.42
C PHE A 292 -10.58 -0.88 24.66
N ILE A 293 -11.63 -0.08 24.55
CA ILE A 293 -12.21 0.64 25.70
C ILE A 293 -12.61 -0.35 26.79
N GLY A 294 -13.30 -1.44 26.44
CA GLY A 294 -13.66 -2.50 27.38
C GLY A 294 -12.44 -3.11 28.11
N MET A 295 -11.33 -3.34 27.39
CA MET A 295 -10.09 -3.82 27.99
C MET A 295 -9.52 -2.84 29.04
N LEU A 296 -9.57 -1.53 28.74
CA LEU A 296 -9.10 -0.48 29.66
C LEU A 296 -10.03 -0.34 30.87
N GLU A 297 -11.35 -0.39 30.67
CA GLU A 297 -12.35 -0.34 31.73
C GLU A 297 -12.21 -1.52 32.70
N ASP A 298 -12.00 -2.73 32.18
CA ASP A 298 -11.73 -3.93 32.98
C ASP A 298 -10.44 -3.78 33.81
N ALA A 299 -9.42 -3.13 33.25
CA ALA A 299 -8.19 -2.77 33.96
C ALA A 299 -8.36 -1.62 34.97
N GLY A 300 -9.53 -0.98 35.02
CA GLY A 300 -9.89 0.03 36.01
C GLY A 300 -9.64 1.48 35.59
N TYR A 301 -9.47 1.74 34.29
CA TYR A 301 -9.33 3.10 33.76
C TYR A 301 -10.67 3.85 33.83
N THR A 302 -10.62 5.14 34.15
CA THR A 302 -11.78 6.04 34.01
C THR A 302 -11.93 6.52 32.57
N CYS A 303 -13.13 6.99 32.17
CA CYS A 303 -13.33 7.52 30.81
C CYS A 303 -12.36 8.66 30.46
N GLU A 304 -12.05 9.55 31.40
CA GLU A 304 -11.05 10.62 31.20
C GLU A 304 -9.65 10.06 30.92
N GLN A 305 -9.24 9.00 31.62
CA GLN A 305 -7.96 8.33 31.36
C GLN A 305 -7.96 7.65 30.00
N ILE A 306 -9.08 7.03 29.60
CA ILE A 306 -9.24 6.39 28.30
C ILE A 306 -9.12 7.42 27.17
N CYS A 307 -9.77 8.59 27.29
CA CYS A 307 -9.59 9.68 26.32
C CYS A 307 -8.10 10.07 26.18
N ASN A 308 -7.38 10.21 27.31
CA ASN A 308 -5.95 10.51 27.27
C ASN A 308 -5.13 9.41 26.58
N VAL A 309 -5.50 8.13 26.74
CA VAL A 309 -4.87 7.01 26.01
C VAL A 309 -5.07 7.17 24.51
N PHE A 310 -6.30 7.35 24.05
CA PHE A 310 -6.61 7.51 22.62
C PHE A 310 -5.91 8.72 22.02
N ASP A 311 -6.01 9.90 22.66
CA ASP A 311 -5.36 11.12 22.19
C ASP A 311 -3.84 10.96 22.10
N SER A 312 -3.24 10.32 23.10
CA SER A 312 -1.78 10.09 23.12
C SER A 312 -1.35 9.12 22.04
N PHE A 313 -2.04 7.98 21.91
CA PHE A 313 -1.63 6.93 20.98
C PHE A 313 -1.84 7.38 19.55
N ASN A 314 -2.94 8.06 19.23
CA ASN A 314 -3.16 8.64 17.90
C ASN A 314 -2.16 9.76 17.59
N TYR A 315 -1.82 10.59 18.57
CA TYR A 315 -0.75 11.58 18.42
C TYR A 315 0.58 10.91 18.05
N TYR A 316 0.92 9.79 18.68
CA TYR A 316 2.16 9.07 18.39
C TYR A 316 2.15 8.28 17.09
N THR A 317 0.99 7.79 16.66
CA THR A 317 0.87 7.08 15.36
C THR A 317 1.09 8.04 14.20
N TYR A 318 0.50 9.25 14.25
CA TYR A 318 0.57 10.20 13.14
C TYR A 318 1.59 11.33 13.32
N TYR A 319 2.08 11.58 14.52
CA TYR A 319 2.92 12.74 14.89
C TYR A 319 2.33 14.09 14.43
N ARG A 320 1.00 14.23 14.50
CA ARG A 320 0.28 15.43 14.07
C ARG A 320 -0.16 16.29 15.26
N GLY A 321 0.06 17.60 15.15
CA GLY A 321 -0.46 18.59 16.11
C GLY A 321 0.44 18.84 17.33
N GLU A 322 -0.15 19.43 18.37
CA GLU A 322 0.50 19.63 19.66
C GLU A 322 0.30 18.39 20.54
N MET A 323 1.31 18.03 21.32
CA MET A 323 1.23 16.90 22.24
C MET A 323 0.08 17.11 23.24
N PRO A 324 -0.81 16.12 23.44
CA PRO A 324 -1.97 16.29 24.30
C PRO A 324 -1.58 16.56 25.76
N GLU A 325 -2.41 17.34 26.46
CA GLU A 325 -2.26 17.55 27.89
C GLU A 325 -2.52 16.23 28.63
N GLY A 326 -1.62 15.81 29.51
CA GLY A 326 -1.75 14.53 30.21
C GLY A 326 -1.34 13.31 29.37
N ALA A 327 -0.53 13.51 28.32
CA ALA A 327 -0.05 12.44 27.45
C ALA A 327 0.48 11.22 28.23
N VAL A 328 0.05 10.04 27.83
CA VAL A 328 0.41 8.74 28.42
C VAL A 328 1.22 7.90 27.47
N ARG A 329 2.11 7.05 28.00
CA ARG A 329 3.00 6.21 27.20
C ARG A 329 2.39 4.84 26.92
N PHE A 330 2.68 4.28 25.74
CA PHE A 330 2.32 2.91 25.38
C PHE A 330 2.80 1.91 26.44
N GLU A 331 4.02 2.08 26.96
CA GLU A 331 4.57 1.18 27.99
C GLU A 331 3.76 1.19 29.28
N ASP A 332 3.27 2.35 29.73
CA ASP A 332 2.52 2.45 30.99
C ASP A 332 1.17 1.72 30.89
N VAL A 333 0.44 1.93 29.80
CA VAL A 333 -0.84 1.24 29.55
C VAL A 333 -0.64 -0.27 29.40
N LEU A 334 0.39 -0.67 28.67
CA LEU A 334 0.67 -2.10 28.44
C LEU A 334 1.06 -2.82 29.73
N ILE A 335 1.83 -2.17 30.61
CA ILE A 335 2.15 -2.70 31.95
C ILE A 335 0.87 -2.86 32.78
N ASP A 336 -0.01 -1.85 32.81
CA ASP A 336 -1.25 -1.92 33.57
C ASP A 336 -2.15 -3.08 33.12
N LEU A 337 -2.27 -3.28 31.79
CA LEU A 337 -3.00 -4.41 31.21
C LEU A 337 -2.34 -5.76 31.57
N TYR A 338 -1.00 -5.84 31.53
CA TYR A 338 -0.29 -7.04 31.95
C TYR A 338 -0.55 -7.33 33.45
N GLU A 339 -0.41 -6.34 34.32
CA GLU A 339 -0.59 -6.51 35.77
C GLU A 339 -2.02 -6.95 36.10
N HIS A 340 -3.01 -6.46 35.35
CA HIS A 340 -4.40 -6.87 35.47
C HIS A 340 -4.60 -8.37 35.12
N VAL A 341 -4.02 -8.84 34.01
CA VAL A 341 -4.26 -10.19 33.48
C VAL A 341 -3.34 -11.25 34.07
N LYS A 342 -2.03 -10.96 34.13
CA LYS A 342 -0.96 -11.91 34.47
C LYS A 342 -0.34 -11.65 35.85
N GLY A 343 -0.60 -10.50 36.46
CA GLY A 343 -0.06 -10.10 37.77
C GLY A 343 1.22 -9.26 37.70
N PRO A 344 1.79 -8.86 38.84
CA PRO A 344 2.80 -7.79 38.92
C PRO A 344 4.22 -8.18 38.47
N ASP A 345 4.47 -9.45 38.17
CA ASP A 345 5.82 -9.98 37.95
C ASP A 345 6.29 -9.84 36.48
N TRP A 346 5.83 -8.79 35.80
CA TRP A 346 6.13 -8.54 34.37
C TRP A 346 7.61 -8.33 34.06
N LYS A 347 8.42 -7.94 35.06
CA LYS A 347 9.88 -7.76 34.91
C LYS A 347 10.63 -9.08 34.75
N ASP A 348 10.04 -10.18 35.19
CA ASP A 348 10.63 -11.52 35.08
C ASP A 348 10.18 -12.21 33.77
N ASP A 349 9.19 -11.66 33.06
CA ASP A 349 8.77 -12.12 31.73
C ASP A 349 9.66 -11.47 30.66
N MET A 350 10.65 -12.23 30.21
CA MET A 350 11.67 -11.72 29.29
C MET A 350 11.11 -11.39 27.90
N VAL A 351 10.02 -12.04 27.45
CA VAL A 351 9.39 -11.69 26.17
C VAL A 351 8.70 -10.34 26.31
N PHE A 352 7.89 -10.18 27.35
CA PHE A 352 7.18 -8.94 27.61
C PHE A 352 8.13 -7.75 27.86
N PHE A 353 9.21 -7.98 28.61
CA PHE A 353 10.23 -6.96 28.85
C PHE A 353 10.90 -6.48 27.55
N GLN A 354 11.11 -7.39 26.58
CA GLN A 354 11.68 -7.04 25.27
C GLN A 354 10.72 -6.22 24.42
N ILE A 355 9.42 -6.53 24.46
CA ILE A 355 8.38 -5.73 23.80
C ILE A 355 8.36 -4.30 24.38
N LEU A 356 8.38 -4.14 25.71
CA LEU A 356 8.46 -2.82 26.34
C LEU A 356 9.73 -2.05 25.96
N TRP A 357 10.86 -2.76 25.84
CA TRP A 357 12.13 -2.15 25.43
C TRP A 357 12.06 -1.62 23.98
N GLN A 358 11.40 -2.33 23.08
CA GLN A 358 11.20 -1.90 21.69
C GLN A 358 10.38 -0.62 21.59
N ILE A 359 9.25 -0.57 22.32
CA ILE A 359 8.42 0.65 22.41
C ILE A 359 9.27 1.82 22.93
N ASN A 360 10.07 1.59 23.97
CA ASN A 360 10.87 2.64 24.56
C ASN A 360 11.90 3.26 23.60
N GLN A 361 12.56 2.42 22.80
CA GLN A 361 13.61 2.85 21.87
C GLN A 361 13.07 3.48 20.59
N ALA A 362 11.81 3.22 20.26
CA ALA A 362 11.13 3.91 19.16
C ALA A 362 10.81 5.39 19.50
N PHE A 363 10.80 5.77 20.79
CA PHE A 363 10.49 7.13 21.24
C PHE A 363 11.72 7.98 21.61
N TRP A 364 11.89 9.12 20.94
CA TRP A 364 12.95 10.11 21.21
C TRP A 364 12.51 11.26 22.15
N GLN A 365 11.43 11.10 22.93
CA GLN A 365 10.84 12.17 23.77
C GLN A 365 10.92 11.90 25.28
N ASP A 366 11.23 12.95 26.05
CA ASP A 366 11.49 12.92 27.51
C ASP A 366 10.19 13.07 28.32
N ILE A 367 9.22 12.19 28.09
CA ILE A 367 8.02 12.04 28.94
C ILE A 367 8.31 10.94 29.95
N GLY A 368 8.25 11.27 31.24
CA GLY A 368 8.56 10.34 32.32
C GLY A 368 7.48 9.28 32.49
N LEU A 369 7.87 8.00 32.51
CA LEU A 369 7.00 6.86 32.83
C LEU A 369 6.39 7.00 34.24
N CYS A 370 5.13 6.58 34.38
CA CYS A 370 4.47 6.49 35.69
C CYS A 370 5.05 5.33 36.51
N HIS A 371 5.37 4.23 35.84
CA HIS A 371 6.16 3.15 36.41
C HIS A 371 7.62 3.58 36.57
N THR A 372 8.23 3.37 37.75
CA THR A 372 9.60 3.86 38.06
C THR A 372 10.57 3.52 36.94
N GLN A 373 11.24 4.54 36.37
CA GLN A 373 12.11 4.49 35.19
C GLN A 373 12.66 3.08 34.89
N LEU A 374 12.14 2.49 33.82
CA LEU A 374 12.76 1.35 33.15
C LEU A 374 14.17 1.77 32.71
N ASP A 375 15.20 1.14 33.28
CA ASP A 375 16.58 1.31 32.80
C ASP A 375 16.82 0.27 31.71
N PHE A 376 16.49 0.65 30.49
CA PHE A 376 16.70 -0.17 29.32
C PHE A 376 18.13 -0.01 28.82
N PRO A 377 18.87 -1.12 28.59
CA PRO A 377 20.15 -1.04 27.90
C PRO A 377 20.00 -0.44 26.48
N ASP A 378 21.12 -0.19 25.81
CA ASP A 378 21.09 0.18 24.40
C ASP A 378 20.68 -1.03 23.53
N LEU A 379 19.54 -0.93 22.83
CA LEU A 379 18.96 -2.04 22.08
C LEU A 379 19.72 -2.33 20.78
N TRP A 380 20.40 -1.33 20.22
CA TRP A 380 21.29 -1.50 19.07
C TRP A 380 22.49 -2.38 19.41
N THR A 381 23.16 -2.10 20.54
CA THR A 381 24.26 -2.93 21.05
C THR A 381 23.79 -4.35 21.36
N TYR A 382 22.57 -4.49 21.87
CA TYR A 382 21.98 -5.82 22.10
C TYR A 382 21.68 -6.54 20.78
N THR A 383 21.13 -5.85 19.79
CA THR A 383 20.89 -6.35 18.43
C THR A 383 22.18 -6.86 17.80
N ASP A 384 23.24 -6.04 17.80
CA ASP A 384 24.57 -6.45 17.33
C ASP A 384 25.09 -7.69 18.06
N SER A 385 24.83 -7.78 19.37
CA SER A 385 25.28 -8.92 20.17
C SER A 385 24.56 -10.21 19.78
N VAL A 386 23.24 -10.17 19.58
CA VAL A 386 22.46 -11.33 19.12
C VAL A 386 22.86 -11.73 17.71
N LEU A 387 22.98 -10.77 16.79
CA LEU A 387 23.37 -11.04 15.39
C LEU A 387 24.80 -11.59 15.29
N SER A 388 25.72 -11.19 16.18
CA SER A 388 27.08 -11.75 16.24
C SER A 388 27.12 -13.24 16.59
N LEU A 389 26.03 -13.80 17.14
CA LEU A 389 25.90 -15.23 17.42
C LEU A 389 25.55 -16.04 16.16
N ILE A 390 25.07 -15.40 15.09
CA ILE A 390 24.61 -16.04 13.85
C ILE A 390 25.79 -16.28 12.88
N ASP A 391 26.67 -15.29 12.62
CA ASP A 391 27.96 -15.55 11.96
C ASP A 391 29.05 -14.47 12.18
N GLN A 392 30.32 -14.88 12.25
CA GLN A 392 31.51 -14.06 12.58
C GLN A 392 32.15 -13.36 11.36
N GLY A 393 31.46 -13.27 10.22
CA GLY A 393 32.11 -12.97 8.93
C GLY A 393 31.44 -11.98 7.99
N ALA A 394 30.19 -11.58 8.22
CA ALA A 394 29.52 -10.58 7.41
C ALA A 394 29.39 -9.30 8.24
N ASN A 395 29.85 -8.17 7.70
CA ASN A 395 29.29 -6.88 8.10
C ASN A 395 27.84 -6.93 7.59
N PRO A 396 26.82 -7.00 8.45
CA PRO A 396 25.47 -6.89 7.93
C PRO A 396 25.36 -5.50 7.28
N PRO A 397 24.79 -5.43 6.06
CA PRO A 397 24.39 -4.16 5.48
C PRO A 397 23.33 -3.53 6.41
N THR A 398 23.07 -2.23 6.27
CA THR A 398 22.22 -1.45 7.21
C THR A 398 21.02 -2.26 7.72
N GLN A 399 20.92 -2.45 9.04
CA GLN A 399 19.95 -3.37 9.67
C GLN A 399 18.96 -2.60 10.53
N THR A 400 17.72 -3.10 10.65
CA THR A 400 16.75 -2.55 11.62
C THR A 400 17.01 -3.10 13.02
N ILE A 401 16.30 -2.56 14.02
CA ILE A 401 16.37 -3.03 15.40
C ILE A 401 15.68 -4.40 15.50
N LEU A 402 16.15 -5.30 16.38
CA LEU A 402 15.42 -6.53 16.72
C LEU A 402 14.01 -6.22 17.22
N GLN A 403 13.02 -6.77 16.55
CA GLN A 403 11.61 -6.70 16.94
C GLN A 403 11.12 -8.07 17.41
N VAL A 404 10.20 -8.12 18.39
CA VAL A 404 9.51 -9.36 18.75
C VAL A 404 8.33 -9.50 17.81
N LEU A 405 8.18 -10.66 17.18
CA LEU A 405 7.01 -11.02 16.39
C LEU A 405 6.47 -12.35 16.91
N ILE A 406 5.17 -12.43 17.16
CA ILE A 406 4.53 -13.68 17.58
C ILE A 406 3.94 -14.35 16.33
N LEU A 407 4.35 -15.58 16.06
CA LEU A 407 3.84 -16.41 14.97
C LEU A 407 3.40 -17.75 15.55
N ASP A 408 2.15 -18.16 15.29
CA ASP A 408 1.57 -19.40 15.81
C ASP A 408 1.75 -19.55 17.34
N ASP A 409 1.38 -18.51 18.10
CA ASP A 409 1.54 -18.41 19.56
C ASP A 409 2.99 -18.51 20.08
N LYS A 410 4.00 -18.42 19.20
CA LYS A 410 5.41 -18.47 19.58
C LYS A 410 6.14 -17.16 19.27
N PRO A 411 6.89 -16.58 20.22
CA PRO A 411 7.66 -15.37 19.98
C PRO A 411 8.96 -15.68 19.23
N TYR A 412 9.26 -14.84 18.26
CA TYR A 412 10.50 -14.81 17.49
C TYR A 412 11.12 -13.43 17.57
N TYR A 413 12.43 -13.36 17.31
CA TYR A 413 13.07 -12.11 16.94
C TYR A 413 13.05 -11.95 15.42
N VAL A 414 12.79 -10.74 14.94
CA VAL A 414 12.87 -10.38 13.52
C VAL A 414 13.78 -9.17 13.31
N VAL A 415 14.52 -9.17 12.20
CA VAL A 415 15.38 -8.08 11.76
C VAL A 415 15.22 -7.87 10.26
N GLY A 416 14.95 -6.63 9.85
CA GLY A 416 15.01 -6.20 8.46
C GLY A 416 16.44 -5.99 8.00
N LEU A 417 16.74 -6.47 6.79
CA LEU A 417 18.05 -6.44 6.16
C LEU A 417 18.01 -5.47 4.97
N THR A 418 18.63 -4.30 5.07
CA THR A 418 18.70 -3.36 3.94
C THR A 418 19.96 -3.65 3.14
N LEU A 419 19.83 -4.07 1.88
CA LEU A 419 20.96 -4.37 0.99
C LEU A 419 21.36 -3.10 0.22
N SER A 420 22.65 -2.84 0.11
CA SER A 420 23.19 -1.65 -0.56
C SER A 420 22.90 -1.66 -2.06
N ASP A 421 22.20 -0.64 -2.56
CA ASP A 421 22.11 -0.05 -3.92
C ASP A 421 22.06 -0.95 -5.18
N GLU A 422 22.17 -2.28 -5.09
CA GLU A 422 22.01 -3.23 -6.19
C GLU A 422 20.81 -4.14 -5.88
N TYR A 423 19.67 -3.81 -6.50
CA TYR A 423 18.43 -4.57 -6.42
C TYR A 423 18.62 -5.95 -7.10
N ASP A 424 18.58 -7.01 -6.29
CA ASP A 424 18.47 -8.39 -6.74
C ASP A 424 17.33 -9.03 -5.92
N SER A 425 16.25 -9.43 -6.60
CA SER A 425 15.03 -9.99 -6.01
C SER A 425 15.26 -11.28 -5.23
N ASP A 426 16.41 -11.92 -5.41
CA ASP A 426 16.78 -13.19 -4.77
C ASP A 426 17.45 -13.00 -3.40
N LEU A 427 17.64 -11.77 -2.93
CA LEU A 427 18.36 -11.49 -1.69
C LEU A 427 17.43 -11.44 -0.46
N PRO A 428 17.88 -11.96 0.71
CA PRO A 428 17.07 -11.93 1.93
C PRO A 428 16.78 -10.51 2.41
N THR A 429 15.50 -10.22 2.65
CA THR A 429 15.03 -8.94 3.20
C THR A 429 14.82 -9.01 4.70
N THR A 430 14.62 -10.21 5.25
CA THR A 430 14.34 -10.40 6.67
C THR A 430 15.09 -11.59 7.26
N LEU A 431 15.51 -11.47 8.51
CA LEU A 431 16.05 -12.55 9.32
C LEU A 431 15.10 -12.86 10.47
N LEU A 432 14.50 -14.05 10.44
CA LEU A 432 13.65 -14.59 11.49
C LEU A 432 14.51 -15.48 12.41
N ILE A 433 14.49 -15.22 13.72
CA ILE A 433 15.36 -15.87 14.71
C ILE A 433 14.48 -16.55 15.75
N ASP A 434 14.57 -17.88 15.81
CA ASP A 434 14.02 -18.69 16.89
C ASP A 434 14.90 -18.52 18.12
N TYR A 435 14.41 -17.77 19.11
CA TYR A 435 15.17 -17.34 20.27
C TYR A 435 14.55 -17.83 21.57
N ASP A 436 15.39 -18.38 22.44
CA ASP A 436 15.04 -18.73 23.80
C ASP A 436 15.28 -17.51 24.69
N PHE A 437 14.22 -16.79 25.02
CA PHE A 437 14.26 -15.54 25.79
C PHE A 437 14.71 -15.74 27.24
N ASP A 438 14.44 -16.91 27.83
CA ASP A 438 14.81 -17.23 29.21
C ASP A 438 16.29 -17.58 29.33
N GLU A 439 16.80 -18.38 28.39
CA GLU A 439 18.20 -18.84 28.39
C GLU A 439 19.13 -17.93 27.57
N ALA A 440 18.57 -16.90 26.93
CA ALA A 440 19.24 -15.95 26.06
C ALA A 440 20.12 -16.62 24.98
N LYS A 441 19.52 -17.53 24.19
CA LYS A 441 20.23 -18.27 23.14
C LYS A 441 19.42 -18.45 21.86
N ILE A 442 20.12 -18.50 20.74
CA ILE A 442 19.53 -18.82 19.43
C ILE A 442 19.30 -20.34 19.33
N LEU A 443 18.08 -20.72 19.01
CA LEU A 443 17.66 -22.10 18.73
C LEU A 443 17.78 -22.42 17.24
N GLY A 444 17.49 -21.43 16.38
CA GLY A 444 17.57 -21.51 14.94
C GLY A 444 17.34 -20.14 14.30
N TYR A 445 17.57 -20.02 13.00
CA TYR A 445 17.26 -18.81 12.24
C TYR A 445 16.99 -19.14 10.78
N GLU A 446 16.23 -18.29 10.12
CA GLU A 446 15.84 -18.40 8.72
C GLU A 446 15.98 -17.05 8.02
N TYR A 447 16.52 -17.07 6.81
CA TYR A 447 16.53 -15.92 5.93
C TYR A 447 15.29 -15.96 5.06
N TYR A 448 14.52 -14.88 5.10
CA TYR A 448 13.30 -14.74 4.34
C TYR A 448 13.54 -13.78 3.18
N VAL A 449 13.09 -14.18 2.00
CA VAL A 449 13.08 -13.40 0.76
C VAL A 449 11.62 -13.11 0.45
N HIS A 450 11.28 -11.88 0.10
CA HIS A 450 9.92 -11.60 -0.36
C HIS A 450 9.70 -12.31 -1.69
N ASP A 451 8.70 -13.18 -1.72
CA ASP A 451 8.20 -13.74 -2.97
C ASP A 451 7.27 -12.69 -3.59
N PHE A 452 7.84 -11.86 -4.48
CA PHE A 452 7.07 -10.84 -5.17
C PHE A 452 6.05 -11.55 -6.06
N PRO A 453 4.73 -11.34 -5.86
CA PRO A 453 3.73 -11.95 -6.70
C PRO A 453 4.02 -11.63 -8.16
N ASP A 454 4.26 -12.65 -8.97
CA ASP A 454 4.34 -12.47 -10.42
C ASP A 454 3.05 -11.81 -10.90
N THR A 455 3.14 -10.91 -11.89
CA THR A 455 1.92 -10.38 -12.53
C THR A 455 1.13 -11.54 -13.10
N VAL A 456 0.05 -11.92 -12.42
CA VAL A 456 -0.82 -13.04 -12.79
C VAL A 456 -1.26 -12.85 -14.24
N PRO A 457 -1.26 -13.92 -15.07
CA PRO A 457 -1.70 -13.83 -16.46
C PRO A 457 -3.03 -13.08 -16.55
N GLN A 458 -3.09 -12.12 -17.46
CA GLN A 458 -4.27 -11.30 -17.67
C GLN A 458 -5.53 -12.19 -17.75
N GLY A 459 -6.55 -11.80 -17.01
CA GLY A 459 -7.84 -12.48 -17.03
C GLY A 459 -8.34 -12.65 -18.46
N ILE A 460 -8.79 -13.86 -18.78
CA ILE A 460 -9.28 -14.21 -20.11
C ILE A 460 -10.58 -13.42 -20.37
N SER A 461 -10.53 -12.52 -21.35
CA SER A 461 -11.72 -12.03 -22.04
C SER A 461 -11.33 -11.87 -23.50
N SER A 462 -11.81 -12.79 -24.34
CA SER A 462 -11.66 -12.69 -25.79
C SER A 462 -12.10 -11.29 -26.25
N SER A 463 -11.35 -10.68 -27.16
CA SER A 463 -11.56 -9.30 -27.62
C SER A 463 -13.00 -8.99 -28.02
N GLU A 464 -13.79 -9.95 -28.53
CA GLU A 464 -15.21 -9.75 -28.86
C GLU A 464 -16.12 -9.50 -27.64
N GLU A 465 -15.83 -10.11 -26.48
CA GLU A 465 -16.62 -9.96 -25.25
C GLU A 465 -16.23 -8.69 -24.48
N LEU A 466 -14.96 -8.28 -24.62
CA LEU A 466 -14.45 -6.99 -24.14
C LEU A 466 -15.00 -5.85 -24.99
N ASP A 467 -15.00 -5.97 -26.31
CA ASP A 467 -15.58 -4.99 -27.24
C ASP A 467 -17.10 -4.83 -27.00
N GLU A 468 -17.83 -5.91 -26.70
CA GLU A 468 -19.26 -5.83 -26.31
C GLU A 468 -19.47 -5.18 -24.93
N LYS A 469 -18.59 -5.40 -23.95
CA LYS A 469 -18.61 -4.71 -22.65
C LYS A 469 -18.27 -3.23 -22.80
N LEU A 470 -17.23 -2.88 -23.55
CA LEU A 470 -16.80 -1.51 -23.84
C LEU A 470 -17.86 -0.74 -24.64
N ALA A 471 -18.51 -1.39 -25.60
CA ALA A 471 -19.64 -0.83 -26.35
C ALA A 471 -20.91 -0.63 -25.49
N SER A 472 -20.99 -1.24 -24.31
CA SER A 472 -22.08 -1.05 -23.33
C SER A 472 -21.83 0.07 -22.31
N LEU A 473 -20.61 0.65 -22.30
CA LEU A 473 -20.16 1.69 -21.36
C LEU A 473 -20.31 3.16 -21.80
N PRO A 474 -20.76 3.55 -23.02
CA PRO A 474 -21.07 4.95 -23.28
C PRO A 474 -22.12 5.43 -22.28
N ARG A 475 -21.72 6.31 -21.35
CA ARG A 475 -22.68 7.03 -20.52
C ARG A 475 -23.35 8.11 -21.35
N ASP A 476 -24.57 8.46 -20.97
CA ASP A 476 -25.28 9.57 -21.58
C ASP A 476 -24.56 10.89 -21.28
N HIS A 477 -23.72 11.34 -22.21
CA HIS A 477 -23.02 12.62 -22.15
C HIS A 477 -23.88 13.80 -22.64
N SER A 478 -25.17 13.57 -22.95
CA SER A 478 -26.05 14.63 -23.46
C SER A 478 -26.20 15.81 -22.51
N ALA A 479 -25.94 15.61 -21.21
CA ALA A 479 -25.93 16.65 -20.21
C ALA A 479 -24.89 17.75 -20.48
N ALA A 480 -23.70 17.41 -20.98
CA ALA A 480 -22.66 18.38 -21.32
C ALA A 480 -23.05 19.25 -22.54
N HIS A 481 -23.91 18.73 -23.42
CA HIS A 481 -24.49 19.48 -24.55
C HIS A 481 -25.80 20.23 -24.21
N CYS A 482 -26.28 20.09 -22.97
CA CYS A 482 -27.52 20.68 -22.49
C CYS A 482 -27.31 21.55 -21.24
N GLN A 483 -26.08 22.00 -20.97
CA GLN A 483 -25.80 22.91 -19.87
C GLN A 483 -26.60 24.20 -20.05
N THR A 484 -27.45 24.50 -19.07
CA THR A 484 -28.19 25.76 -19.01
C THR A 484 -27.35 26.82 -18.29
N ALA A 485 -27.26 28.02 -18.88
CA ALA A 485 -26.58 29.14 -18.24
C ALA A 485 -27.16 29.43 -16.84
N TYR A 486 -26.27 29.67 -15.88
CA TYR A 486 -26.67 30.02 -14.52
C TYR A 486 -27.40 31.37 -14.50
N SER A 487 -28.57 31.42 -13.86
CA SER A 487 -29.40 32.63 -13.74
C SER A 487 -29.08 33.41 -12.46
N GLY A 488 -27.82 33.81 -12.31
CA GLY A 488 -27.25 34.43 -11.12
C GLY A 488 -27.25 35.96 -11.14
N SER A 489 -26.20 36.56 -10.56
CA SER A 489 -25.93 38.00 -10.65
C SER A 489 -26.03 38.53 -12.10
N SER A 490 -26.81 39.60 -12.29
CA SER A 490 -27.03 40.22 -13.62
C SER A 490 -25.75 40.69 -14.30
N ASP A 491 -24.69 40.94 -13.53
CA ASP A 491 -23.45 41.54 -14.01
C ASP A 491 -22.52 40.51 -14.67
N LEU A 492 -22.76 39.21 -14.45
CA LEU A 492 -22.01 38.09 -15.07
C LEU A 492 -22.87 37.24 -16.02
N GLN A 493 -24.12 37.62 -16.28
CA GLN A 493 -25.02 36.80 -17.09
C GLN A 493 -24.48 36.51 -18.49
N SER A 494 -23.85 37.48 -19.16
CA SER A 494 -23.25 37.26 -20.48
C SER A 494 -22.10 36.24 -20.43
N VAL A 495 -21.35 36.20 -19.34
CA VAL A 495 -20.25 35.27 -19.12
C VAL A 495 -20.80 33.86 -18.85
N TYR A 496 -21.85 33.73 -18.04
CA TYR A 496 -22.55 32.46 -17.82
C TYR A 496 -23.16 31.90 -19.12
N ASP A 497 -23.78 32.77 -19.93
CA ASP A 497 -24.35 32.41 -21.22
C ASP A 497 -23.26 31.88 -22.16
N ARG A 498 -22.11 32.56 -22.18
CA ARG A 498 -20.95 32.18 -23.00
C ARG A 498 -20.30 30.87 -22.55
N ALA A 499 -20.12 30.67 -21.25
CA ALA A 499 -19.59 29.43 -20.70
C ALA A 499 -20.45 28.22 -21.09
N ALA A 500 -21.78 28.35 -20.96
CA ALA A 500 -22.70 27.31 -21.41
C ALA A 500 -22.67 27.10 -22.93
N GLU A 501 -22.53 28.15 -23.74
CA GLU A 501 -22.39 28.02 -25.20
C GLU A 501 -21.13 27.25 -25.60
N ILE A 502 -19.98 27.57 -24.99
CA ILE A 502 -18.70 26.87 -25.23
C ILE A 502 -18.81 25.42 -24.76
N GLY A 503 -19.29 25.19 -23.53
CA GLY A 503 -19.46 23.84 -22.97
C GLY A 503 -20.34 22.97 -23.86
N ASN A 504 -21.50 23.50 -24.26
CA ASN A 504 -22.44 22.78 -25.13
C ASN A 504 -21.87 22.48 -26.52
N LYS A 505 -21.01 23.36 -27.05
CA LYS A 505 -20.38 23.20 -28.37
C LYS A 505 -19.34 22.09 -28.38
N TYR A 506 -18.53 21.98 -27.32
CA TYR A 506 -17.40 21.05 -27.27
C TYR A 506 -17.66 19.79 -26.43
N GLY A 507 -18.76 19.72 -25.68
CA GLY A 507 -19.06 18.57 -24.83
C GLY A 507 -18.27 18.58 -23.52
N VAL A 508 -18.12 19.76 -22.90
CA VAL A 508 -17.45 19.92 -21.59
C VAL A 508 -18.34 20.73 -20.65
N PHE A 509 -18.19 20.53 -19.35
CA PHE A 509 -18.87 21.37 -18.35
C PHE A 509 -17.99 22.58 -18.04
N ILE A 510 -18.58 23.78 -17.97
CA ILE A 510 -17.84 24.99 -17.59
C ILE A 510 -18.58 25.71 -16.49
N TYR A 511 -17.96 25.84 -15.32
CA TYR A 511 -18.52 26.54 -14.16
C TYR A 511 -17.64 27.72 -13.75
N LEU A 512 -18.24 28.78 -13.26
CA LEU A 512 -17.53 29.98 -12.82
C LEU A 512 -18.32 30.74 -11.76
N GLY A 513 -17.64 31.55 -10.94
CA GLY A 513 -18.31 32.44 -9.98
C GLY A 513 -19.34 31.74 -9.08
N GLU A 514 -20.60 32.16 -9.15
CA GLU A 514 -21.68 31.61 -8.29
C GLU A 514 -22.22 30.26 -8.79
N SER A 515 -21.82 29.82 -9.99
CA SER A 515 -22.26 28.54 -10.56
C SER A 515 -21.31 27.39 -10.23
N LEU A 516 -20.22 27.64 -9.50
CA LEU A 516 -19.26 26.61 -9.12
C LEU A 516 -19.93 25.52 -8.28
N PRO A 517 -19.62 24.24 -8.52
CA PRO A 517 -20.17 23.15 -7.74
C PRO A 517 -19.73 23.21 -6.26
N SER A 518 -20.56 22.70 -5.35
CA SER A 518 -20.30 22.76 -3.92
C SER A 518 -19.12 21.90 -3.44
N TYR A 519 -18.68 20.94 -4.25
CA TYR A 519 -17.49 20.12 -3.98
C TYR A 519 -16.18 20.83 -4.35
N VAL A 520 -16.25 21.95 -5.07
CA VAL A 520 -15.09 22.78 -5.37
C VAL A 520 -14.91 23.77 -4.20
N GLU A 521 -13.83 23.64 -3.45
CA GLU A 521 -13.50 24.63 -2.41
C GLU A 521 -13.26 26.00 -3.05
N HIS A 522 -14.12 26.97 -2.74
CA HIS A 522 -14.02 28.31 -3.32
C HIS A 522 -14.10 29.42 -2.25
N GLY A 523 -13.27 30.45 -2.42
CA GLY A 523 -13.34 31.67 -1.62
C GLY A 523 -14.58 32.52 -1.94
N ASN A 524 -14.83 33.56 -1.13
CA ASN A 524 -15.97 34.48 -1.34
C ASN A 524 -15.75 35.51 -2.48
N ASP A 525 -14.61 35.50 -3.18
CA ASP A 525 -14.30 36.48 -4.22
C ASP A 525 -14.83 36.03 -5.58
N ILE A 526 -15.85 36.75 -6.07
CA ILE A 526 -16.38 36.60 -7.43
C ILE A 526 -15.48 37.38 -8.39
N GLY A 527 -14.84 36.68 -9.34
CA GLY A 527 -13.94 37.27 -10.33
C GLY A 527 -14.55 38.39 -11.19
N GLN A 528 -13.70 39.19 -11.83
CA GLN A 528 -14.11 40.25 -12.73
C GLN A 528 -14.56 39.69 -14.09
N SER A 529 -15.63 40.24 -14.67
CA SER A 529 -16.18 39.82 -15.96
C SER A 529 -15.12 39.74 -17.06
N ASP A 530 -14.26 40.77 -17.18
CA ASP A 530 -13.21 40.83 -18.20
C ASP A 530 -12.19 39.67 -18.08
N HIS A 531 -11.90 39.19 -16.85
CA HIS A 531 -10.97 38.06 -16.66
C HIS A 531 -11.60 36.74 -17.10
N TYR A 532 -12.88 36.53 -16.78
CA TYR A 532 -13.59 35.33 -17.25
C TYR A 532 -13.72 35.32 -18.77
N GLU A 533 -14.02 36.46 -19.40
CA GLU A 533 -14.08 36.55 -20.86
C GLU A 533 -12.72 36.20 -21.50
N MET A 534 -11.62 36.70 -20.94
CA MET A 534 -10.26 36.34 -21.39
C MET A 534 -9.93 34.85 -21.19
N ALA A 535 -10.36 34.25 -20.08
CA ALA A 535 -10.18 32.83 -19.83
C ALA A 535 -11.01 31.99 -20.83
N LEU A 536 -12.28 32.36 -21.06
CA LEU A 536 -13.17 31.70 -22.01
C LEU A 536 -12.66 31.82 -23.46
N ASP A 537 -12.06 32.95 -23.84
CA ASP A 537 -11.38 33.10 -25.14
C ASP A 537 -10.29 32.01 -25.31
N GLN A 538 -9.42 31.86 -24.31
CA GLN A 538 -8.33 30.88 -24.36
C GLN A 538 -8.81 29.44 -24.27
N ILE A 539 -9.82 29.17 -23.45
CA ILE A 539 -10.46 27.86 -23.36
C ILE A 539 -11.04 27.49 -24.73
N GLU A 540 -11.83 28.37 -25.35
CA GLU A 540 -12.40 28.11 -26.66
C GLU A 540 -11.32 27.90 -27.74
N ASP A 541 -10.25 28.69 -27.71
CA ASP A 541 -9.11 28.54 -28.62
C ASP A 541 -8.41 27.17 -28.45
N VAL A 542 -8.22 26.68 -27.22
CA VAL A 542 -7.64 25.35 -26.95
C VAL A 542 -8.60 24.23 -27.37
N LEU A 543 -9.86 24.27 -26.92
CA LEU A 543 -10.85 23.23 -27.25
C LEU A 543 -11.04 23.09 -28.76
N SER A 544 -10.96 24.20 -29.51
CA SER A 544 -11.08 24.21 -30.98
C SER A 544 -9.95 23.47 -31.72
N GLN A 545 -8.84 23.17 -31.05
CA GLN A 545 -7.72 22.44 -31.64
C GLN A 545 -7.92 20.92 -31.63
N PHE A 546 -8.90 20.42 -30.86
CA PHE A 546 -9.25 19.01 -30.79
C PHE A 546 -10.34 18.67 -31.81
N PRO A 547 -10.37 17.44 -32.34
CA PRO A 547 -11.39 17.04 -33.31
C PRO A 547 -12.80 16.96 -32.70
N ASP A 548 -13.82 17.10 -33.54
CA ASP A 548 -15.21 17.00 -33.11
C ASP A 548 -15.48 15.66 -32.41
N GLY A 549 -16.14 15.71 -31.25
CA GLY A 549 -16.46 14.53 -30.44
C GLY A 549 -15.28 13.97 -29.63
N TYR A 550 -14.13 14.66 -29.57
CA TYR A 550 -13.01 14.24 -28.72
C TYR A 550 -13.38 14.18 -27.23
N PHE A 551 -13.94 15.27 -26.71
CA PHE A 551 -14.26 15.39 -25.28
C PHE A 551 -15.45 14.53 -24.85
N ASP A 552 -16.38 14.24 -25.76
CA ASP A 552 -17.51 13.33 -25.49
C ASP A 552 -17.04 11.94 -25.08
N GLN A 553 -15.85 11.55 -25.56
CA GLN A 553 -15.26 10.25 -25.29
C GLN A 553 -14.58 10.16 -23.92
N PHE A 554 -14.55 11.25 -23.14
CA PHE A 554 -14.15 11.25 -21.73
C PHE A 554 -15.26 10.78 -20.78
N ALA A 555 -16.52 10.73 -21.24
CA ALA A 555 -17.58 10.02 -20.54
C ALA A 555 -17.41 8.51 -20.76
N TYR A 556 -16.57 7.88 -19.93
CA TYR A 556 -16.14 6.51 -20.12
C TYR A 556 -15.97 5.77 -18.79
N GLY A 557 -16.49 4.54 -18.71
CA GLY A 557 -16.47 3.73 -17.49
C GLY A 557 -17.22 4.42 -16.34
N ALA A 558 -16.47 4.83 -15.31
CA ALA A 558 -16.99 5.53 -14.14
C ALA A 558 -16.99 7.07 -14.32
N TYR A 559 -16.32 7.59 -15.34
CA TYR A 559 -16.21 9.03 -15.59
C TYR A 559 -17.40 9.55 -16.39
N THR A 560 -17.87 10.75 -16.05
CA THR A 560 -19.02 11.43 -16.67
C THR A 560 -18.62 12.54 -17.63
N GLY A 561 -17.34 12.94 -17.65
CA GLY A 561 -16.83 13.95 -18.57
C GLY A 561 -15.70 14.79 -18.00
N LEU A 562 -15.39 15.87 -18.73
CA LEU A 562 -14.41 16.89 -18.36
C LEU A 562 -15.15 18.18 -17.94
N GLU A 563 -14.75 18.72 -16.81
CA GLU A 563 -15.28 19.94 -16.18
C GLU A 563 -14.17 20.98 -16.02
N LEU A 564 -14.49 22.23 -16.34
CA LEU A 564 -13.58 23.37 -16.25
C LEU A 564 -14.12 24.35 -15.23
N ASP A 565 -13.39 24.52 -14.12
CA ASP A 565 -13.81 25.34 -12.99
C ASP A 565 -13.02 26.62 -12.92
N LEU A 566 -13.65 27.74 -13.29
CA LEU A 566 -12.99 29.04 -13.35
C LEU A 566 -13.18 29.77 -12.02
N GLY A 567 -12.11 29.81 -11.24
CA GLY A 567 -12.07 30.34 -9.88
C GLY A 567 -11.19 31.57 -9.69
N TYR A 568 -11.31 32.20 -8.51
CA TYR A 568 -10.48 33.33 -8.07
C TYR A 568 -9.67 32.97 -6.82
N TRP A 569 -8.99 31.82 -6.80
CA TRP A 569 -8.13 31.36 -5.68
C TRP A 569 -6.87 30.62 -6.19
N MET A 570 -5.90 30.33 -5.29
CA MET A 570 -4.71 29.53 -5.65
C MET A 570 -5.20 28.10 -5.84
N LEU A 571 -5.21 27.64 -7.09
CA LEU A 571 -5.45 26.24 -7.44
C LEU A 571 -4.16 25.64 -7.93
N TRP A 572 -3.98 24.36 -7.64
CA TRP A 572 -2.86 23.57 -8.09
C TRP A 572 -2.95 23.40 -9.61
N ASN A 573 -1.81 23.41 -10.29
CA ASN A 573 -1.73 23.48 -11.76
C ASN A 573 -2.06 22.14 -12.46
N GLU A 574 -2.94 21.30 -11.89
CA GLU A 574 -3.11 19.90 -12.28
C GLU A 574 -4.59 19.48 -12.37
N LEU A 575 -4.84 18.41 -13.14
CA LEU A 575 -6.17 17.80 -13.30
C LEU A 575 -6.55 17.06 -12.01
N GLU A 576 -7.77 17.29 -11.52
CA GLU A 576 -8.29 16.63 -10.32
C GLU A 576 -9.49 15.72 -10.69
N VAL A 577 -9.82 14.78 -9.82
CA VAL A 577 -10.94 13.83 -10.03
C VAL A 577 -11.88 13.89 -8.83
N TYR A 578 -13.13 14.27 -9.08
CA TYR A 578 -14.18 14.39 -8.06
C TYR A 578 -15.28 13.37 -8.27
N ALA A 579 -15.82 12.82 -7.18
CA ALA A 579 -16.99 11.95 -7.22
C ALA A 579 -18.29 12.78 -7.24
N THR A 580 -19.25 12.39 -8.07
CA THR A 580 -20.59 13.00 -8.16
C THR A 580 -21.65 11.90 -8.16
N ASP A 581 -22.91 12.27 -7.92
CA ASP A 581 -24.06 11.34 -7.99
C ASP A 581 -24.19 10.64 -9.36
N ALA A 582 -23.65 11.25 -10.43
CA ALA A 582 -23.69 10.72 -11.78
C ALA A 582 -22.46 9.87 -12.15
N GLY A 583 -21.42 9.82 -11.31
CA GLY A 583 -20.11 9.23 -11.57
C GLY A 583 -18.96 10.21 -11.27
N TYR A 584 -17.74 9.91 -11.71
CA TYR A 584 -16.60 10.79 -11.48
C TYR A 584 -16.48 11.86 -12.56
N VAL A 585 -16.14 13.09 -12.18
CA VAL A 585 -15.84 14.16 -13.12
C VAL A 585 -14.36 14.52 -13.02
N MET A 586 -13.71 14.70 -14.17
CA MET A 586 -12.35 15.22 -14.24
C MET A 586 -12.46 16.74 -14.24
N THR A 587 -11.95 17.39 -13.19
CA THR A 587 -12.01 18.84 -13.07
C THR A 587 -10.66 19.46 -13.42
N CYS A 588 -10.70 20.55 -14.16
CA CYS A 588 -9.55 21.39 -14.46
C CYS A 588 -9.79 22.75 -13.80
N PRO A 589 -9.22 22.97 -12.61
CA PRO A 589 -9.30 24.28 -11.98
C PRO A 589 -8.50 25.33 -12.76
N ILE A 590 -9.07 26.50 -12.96
CA ILE A 590 -8.46 27.62 -13.72
C ILE A 590 -8.49 28.90 -12.87
N GLU A 591 -7.31 29.38 -12.47
CA GLU A 591 -7.18 30.62 -11.71
C GLU A 591 -7.30 31.86 -12.61
N CYS A 592 -8.33 32.67 -12.37
CA CYS A 592 -8.63 33.88 -13.14
C CYS A 592 -8.20 35.20 -12.46
N LYS A 593 -7.21 35.18 -11.55
CA LYS A 593 -6.90 36.35 -10.69
C LYS A 593 -6.18 37.52 -11.38
N ASN A 594 -5.29 37.24 -12.31
CA ASN A 594 -4.40 38.26 -12.89
C ASN A 594 -3.92 37.89 -14.30
N GLU A 595 -3.42 38.88 -15.04
CA GLU A 595 -2.96 38.74 -16.43
C GLU A 595 -1.86 37.67 -16.61
N ASN A 596 -0.98 37.46 -15.63
CA ASN A 596 0.08 36.44 -15.75
C ASN A 596 -0.50 35.02 -15.70
N GLU A 597 -1.46 34.75 -14.81
CA GLU A 597 -2.09 33.42 -14.76
C GLU A 597 -3.00 33.19 -15.96
N LEU A 598 -3.75 34.23 -16.36
CA LEU A 598 -4.52 34.19 -17.61
C LEU A 598 -3.60 33.86 -18.81
N SER A 599 -2.37 34.36 -18.86
CA SER A 599 -1.45 34.05 -19.97
C SER A 599 -0.99 32.59 -20.06
N LYS A 600 -1.20 31.79 -19.01
CA LYS A 600 -0.82 30.37 -18.95
C LYS A 600 -1.99 29.40 -19.14
N VAL A 601 -3.24 29.89 -19.14
CA VAL A 601 -4.45 29.05 -19.22
C VAL A 601 -4.37 28.06 -20.37
N SER A 602 -3.92 28.50 -21.54
CA SER A 602 -3.80 27.63 -22.71
C SER A 602 -2.87 26.41 -22.48
N SER A 603 -1.71 26.64 -21.86
CA SER A 603 -0.71 25.59 -21.59
C SER A 603 -1.19 24.63 -20.50
N LEU A 604 -1.77 25.17 -19.43
CA LEU A 604 -2.33 24.39 -18.32
C LEU A 604 -3.49 23.51 -18.78
N LEU A 605 -4.38 24.06 -19.61
CA LEU A 605 -5.51 23.33 -20.15
C LEU A 605 -5.06 22.21 -21.10
N LEU A 606 -4.04 22.43 -21.93
CA LEU A 606 -3.46 21.36 -22.76
C LEU A 606 -2.89 20.23 -21.89
N ASP A 607 -2.12 20.57 -20.86
CA ASP A 607 -1.54 19.59 -19.92
C ASP A 607 -2.63 18.77 -19.21
N ALA A 608 -3.70 19.44 -18.76
CA ALA A 608 -4.84 18.79 -18.12
C ALA A 608 -5.61 17.88 -19.09
N ILE A 609 -5.88 18.33 -20.32
CA ILE A 609 -6.55 17.51 -21.34
C ILE A 609 -5.72 16.26 -21.69
N PHE A 610 -4.40 16.39 -21.85
CA PHE A 610 -3.56 15.22 -22.10
C PHE A 610 -3.39 14.31 -20.88
N SER A 611 -3.51 14.84 -19.66
CA SER A 611 -3.63 14.02 -18.45
C SER A 611 -4.93 13.21 -18.42
N ALA A 612 -6.06 13.82 -18.80
CA ALA A 612 -7.34 13.12 -18.94
C ALA A 612 -7.30 12.07 -20.07
N THR A 613 -6.57 12.38 -21.14
CA THR A 613 -6.31 11.45 -22.25
C THR A 613 -5.53 10.23 -21.77
N ASP A 614 -4.51 10.45 -20.95
CA ASP A 614 -3.69 9.37 -20.38
C ASP A 614 -4.52 8.41 -19.51
N LEU A 615 -5.39 8.97 -18.65
CA LEU A 615 -6.30 8.19 -17.82
C LEU A 615 -7.23 7.31 -18.67
N LYS A 616 -7.79 7.85 -19.74
CA LYS A 616 -8.63 7.09 -20.67
C LYS A 616 -7.83 5.98 -21.36
N LEU A 617 -6.61 6.26 -21.82
CA LEU A 617 -5.75 5.26 -22.47
C LEU A 617 -5.44 4.11 -21.52
N LYS A 618 -5.04 4.42 -20.28
CA LYS A 618 -4.80 3.42 -19.23
C LYS A 618 -6.02 2.53 -19.05
N TYR A 619 -7.19 3.11 -18.79
CA TYR A 619 -8.42 2.34 -18.56
C TYR A 619 -8.86 1.53 -19.81
N TYR A 620 -8.68 2.10 -21.01
CA TYR A 620 -9.04 1.42 -22.25
C TYR A 620 -8.17 0.18 -22.50
N PHE A 621 -6.85 0.31 -22.36
CA PHE A 621 -5.91 -0.74 -22.70
C PHE A 621 -5.62 -1.74 -21.57
N GLU A 622 -6.01 -1.46 -20.33
CA GLU A 622 -5.75 -2.29 -19.13
C GLU A 622 -6.20 -3.76 -19.26
N ASN A 623 -7.11 -4.06 -20.19
CA ASN A 623 -7.68 -5.40 -20.38
C ASN A 623 -7.31 -6.05 -21.73
N PHE A 624 -6.35 -5.49 -22.47
CA PHE A 624 -5.90 -6.02 -23.76
C PHE A 624 -4.67 -6.92 -23.53
N GLU A 625 -4.68 -8.13 -24.12
CA GLU A 625 -3.55 -9.10 -24.06
C GLU A 625 -2.24 -8.54 -24.65
N ASP A 626 -2.34 -7.71 -25.69
CA ASP A 626 -1.22 -7.04 -26.34
C ASP A 626 -1.62 -5.58 -26.61
N PRO A 627 -1.61 -4.72 -25.58
CA PRO A 627 -2.12 -3.36 -25.71
C PRO A 627 -1.15 -2.50 -26.51
N ALA A 628 -1.67 -1.68 -27.42
CA ALA A 628 -0.86 -0.68 -28.10
C ALA A 628 -0.27 0.36 -27.14
N PHE A 629 -0.94 0.60 -26.01
CA PHE A 629 -0.47 1.44 -24.90
C PHE A 629 -0.10 0.59 -23.68
N SER A 630 1.17 0.59 -23.31
CA SER A 630 1.62 0.11 -22.00
C SER A 630 2.77 0.97 -21.45
N GLU A 631 2.91 0.98 -20.13
CA GLU A 631 4.05 1.59 -19.47
C GLU A 631 5.36 0.89 -19.82
N ALA A 632 5.33 -0.44 -19.92
CA ALA A 632 6.47 -1.26 -20.33
C ALA A 632 7.01 -0.87 -21.71
N ILE A 633 6.15 -0.49 -22.67
CA ILE A 633 6.60 0.04 -23.96
C ILE A 633 7.05 1.50 -23.81
N TRP A 634 6.31 2.33 -23.08
CA TRP A 634 6.64 3.75 -22.88
C TRP A 634 8.05 3.95 -22.31
N ILE A 635 8.43 3.18 -21.29
CA ILE A 635 9.73 3.30 -20.63
C ILE A 635 10.90 2.94 -21.55
N THR A 636 10.69 2.14 -22.59
CA THR A 636 11.75 1.84 -23.58
C THR A 636 12.17 3.05 -24.41
N TYR A 637 11.37 4.12 -24.39
CA TYR A 637 11.72 5.39 -25.03
C TYR A 637 12.56 6.31 -24.12
N ASN A 638 12.73 5.97 -22.84
CA ASN A 638 13.61 6.66 -21.91
C ASN A 638 15.07 6.17 -22.04
N PRO A 639 16.05 6.87 -21.42
CA PRO A 639 17.41 6.38 -21.31
C PRO A 639 17.47 5.02 -20.59
N ASP A 640 18.46 4.18 -20.95
CA ASP A 640 18.70 2.92 -20.26
C ASP A 640 18.91 3.17 -18.75
N HIS A 641 18.26 2.37 -17.90
CA HIS A 641 18.31 2.47 -16.44
C HIS A 641 17.76 3.78 -15.84
N PHE A 642 16.98 4.55 -16.61
CA PHE A 642 16.28 5.72 -16.08
C PHE A 642 15.06 5.32 -15.24
N THR A 643 14.87 6.01 -14.12
CA THR A 643 13.66 5.96 -13.29
C THR A 643 13.17 7.38 -13.03
N TYR A 644 11.85 7.58 -12.99
CA TYR A 644 11.26 8.87 -12.69
C TYR A 644 11.61 9.34 -11.27
N VAL A 645 11.77 10.65 -11.10
CA VAL A 645 12.37 11.23 -9.87
C VAL A 645 11.34 11.67 -8.80
N GLY A 646 10.04 11.47 -9.04
CA GLY A 646 8.99 11.86 -8.09
C GLY A 646 8.82 13.38 -7.96
N PHE A 647 8.31 13.85 -6.81
CA PHE A 647 7.97 15.27 -6.58
C PHE A 647 9.06 16.12 -5.90
N SER A 648 10.20 15.53 -5.54
CA SER A 648 11.29 16.26 -4.90
C SER A 648 11.97 17.24 -5.86
N ASP A 649 12.28 18.43 -5.37
CA ASP A 649 13.00 19.48 -6.11
C ASP A 649 14.33 19.76 -5.42
N THR A 650 15.20 18.75 -5.33
CA THR A 650 16.56 18.88 -4.78
C THR A 650 17.58 19.14 -5.90
N ASP A 651 18.80 19.47 -5.51
CA ASP A 651 19.90 19.68 -6.46
C ASP A 651 20.21 18.40 -7.27
N TRP A 652 19.95 17.21 -6.71
CA TRP A 652 20.20 15.92 -7.36
C TRP A 652 19.26 15.67 -8.55
N GLU A 653 17.95 15.91 -8.41
CA GLU A 653 17.00 15.74 -9.51
C GLU A 653 17.30 16.71 -10.66
N ARG A 654 17.78 17.93 -10.34
CA ARG A 654 18.19 18.91 -11.34
C ARG A 654 19.41 18.45 -12.13
N GLU A 655 20.37 17.79 -11.48
CA GLU A 655 21.52 17.17 -12.15
C GLU A 655 21.05 16.05 -13.10
N ILE A 656 20.16 15.16 -12.63
CA ILE A 656 19.59 14.10 -13.48
C ILE A 656 18.84 14.68 -14.68
N TYR A 657 18.08 15.77 -14.49
CA TYR A 657 17.42 16.44 -15.61
C TYR A 657 18.41 16.98 -16.62
N GLU A 658 19.48 17.64 -16.19
CA GLU A 658 20.49 18.15 -17.13
C GLU A 658 21.18 17.03 -17.93
N GLU A 659 21.35 15.84 -17.32
CA GLU A 659 21.87 14.64 -18.00
C GLU A 659 20.88 14.06 -19.01
N ASN A 660 19.57 14.09 -18.72
CA ASN A 660 18.54 13.38 -19.48
C ASN A 660 17.59 14.28 -20.29
N LYS A 661 17.78 15.61 -20.29
CA LYS A 661 16.89 16.60 -20.95
C LYS A 661 16.64 16.40 -22.45
N ALA A 662 17.39 15.53 -23.13
CA ALA A 662 17.10 15.17 -24.52
C ALA A 662 15.86 14.26 -24.65
N TYR A 663 15.39 13.68 -23.53
CA TYR A 663 14.29 12.71 -23.48
C TYR A 663 13.01 13.29 -22.87
N PHE A 664 13.07 14.50 -22.30
CA PHE A 664 11.99 15.14 -21.56
C PHE A 664 11.85 16.60 -22.01
N THR A 665 10.63 17.09 -22.17
CA THR A 665 10.39 18.47 -22.63
C THR A 665 10.56 19.50 -21.53
N THR A 666 10.32 19.11 -20.28
CA THR A 666 10.44 19.96 -19.10
C THR A 666 11.03 19.19 -17.93
N PHE A 667 11.48 19.91 -16.89
CA PHE A 667 11.86 19.29 -15.61
C PHE A 667 10.67 18.53 -14.99
N THR A 668 9.47 19.09 -15.11
CA THR A 668 8.22 18.47 -14.63
C THR A 668 7.91 17.14 -15.31
N ALA A 669 8.28 16.98 -16.59
CA ALA A 669 8.10 15.73 -17.33
C ALA A 669 8.88 14.54 -16.75
N MET A 670 9.89 14.78 -15.89
CA MET A 670 10.66 13.71 -15.24
C MET A 670 10.05 13.19 -13.94
N ARG A 671 8.92 13.74 -13.50
CA ARG A 671 8.30 13.35 -12.23
C ARG A 671 7.67 11.96 -12.27
N TYR A 672 6.95 11.65 -13.35
CA TYR A 672 6.28 10.36 -13.58
C TYR A 672 5.80 10.26 -15.04
N ALA A 673 5.50 9.03 -15.50
CA ALA A 673 5.21 8.74 -16.90
C ALA A 673 3.97 9.47 -17.47
N PRO A 674 2.82 9.51 -16.77
CA PRO A 674 1.69 10.34 -17.19
C PRO A 674 2.06 11.82 -17.41
N LYS A 675 2.89 12.39 -16.52
CA LYS A 675 3.33 13.78 -16.65
C LYS A 675 4.29 13.99 -17.81
N ASP A 676 5.16 13.01 -18.09
CA ASP A 676 6.01 13.03 -19.28
C ASP A 676 5.16 13.13 -20.54
N ARG A 677 4.13 12.29 -20.67
CA ARG A 677 3.22 12.27 -21.81
C ARG A 677 2.43 13.57 -21.94
N SER A 678 1.86 14.07 -20.85
CA SER A 678 1.09 15.31 -20.88
C SER A 678 1.95 16.51 -21.26
N GLN A 679 3.12 16.66 -20.63
CA GLN A 679 4.06 17.75 -20.91
C GLN A 679 4.65 17.66 -22.32
N LEU A 680 4.93 16.45 -22.81
CA LEU A 680 5.39 16.22 -24.18
C LEU A 680 4.36 16.71 -25.20
N MET A 681 3.10 16.31 -25.02
CA MET A 681 2.04 16.67 -25.95
C MET A 681 1.68 18.15 -25.87
N THR A 682 1.73 18.76 -24.68
CA THR A 682 1.60 20.21 -24.51
C THR A 682 2.70 20.96 -25.25
N SER A 683 3.97 20.61 -25.04
CA SER A 683 5.10 21.20 -25.77
C SER A 683 4.96 21.04 -27.29
N LEU A 684 4.48 19.88 -27.75
CA LEU A 684 4.24 19.62 -29.16
C LEU A 684 3.16 20.56 -29.74
N MET A 685 2.02 20.69 -29.04
CA MET A 685 0.91 21.56 -29.45
C MET A 685 1.28 23.05 -29.44
N GLU A 686 2.17 23.45 -28.54
CA GLU A 686 2.76 24.79 -28.51
C GLU A 686 3.81 25.03 -29.62
N ASN A 687 4.05 24.03 -30.49
CA ASN A 687 5.07 24.05 -31.55
C ASN A 687 6.48 24.29 -31.00
N GLN A 688 6.79 23.78 -29.80
CA GLN A 688 8.16 23.72 -29.31
C GLN A 688 8.97 22.73 -30.17
N GLU A 689 10.26 23.01 -30.36
CA GLU A 689 11.17 22.10 -31.06
C GLU A 689 11.49 20.90 -30.16
N LEU A 690 11.15 19.69 -30.63
CA LEU A 690 11.36 18.46 -29.88
C LEU A 690 12.67 17.79 -30.29
N ALA A 691 13.35 17.18 -29.32
CA ALA A 691 14.49 16.31 -29.61
C ALA A 691 14.04 14.95 -30.18
N ASP A 692 14.91 14.27 -30.95
CA ASP A 692 14.62 12.98 -31.59
C ASP A 692 13.95 11.93 -30.66
N PRO A 693 14.36 11.75 -29.38
CA PRO A 693 13.67 10.83 -28.47
C PRO A 693 12.22 11.24 -28.18
N CYS A 694 11.98 12.54 -27.94
CA CYS A 694 10.65 13.10 -27.71
C CYS A 694 9.74 12.95 -28.94
N ILE A 695 10.28 13.08 -30.15
CA ILE A 695 9.53 12.84 -31.40
C ILE A 695 9.02 11.39 -31.44
N ARG A 696 9.87 10.41 -31.16
CA ARG A 696 9.47 8.98 -31.15
C ARG A 696 8.42 8.68 -30.08
N LYS A 697 8.55 9.29 -28.90
CA LYS A 697 7.53 9.21 -27.84
C LYS A 697 6.20 9.78 -28.30
N ALA A 698 6.20 10.95 -28.93
CA ALA A 698 4.99 11.58 -29.44
C ALA A 698 4.34 10.77 -30.58
N GLU A 699 5.13 10.15 -31.47
CA GLU A 699 4.63 9.22 -32.49
C GLU A 699 3.95 8.00 -31.87
N TYR A 700 4.56 7.40 -30.85
CA TYR A 700 3.97 6.27 -30.13
C TYR A 700 2.66 6.67 -29.46
N TYR A 701 2.66 7.75 -28.69
CA TYR A 701 1.50 8.20 -27.94
C TYR A 701 0.34 8.63 -28.85
N SER A 702 0.64 9.31 -29.98
CA SER A 702 -0.37 9.68 -30.98
C SER A 702 -1.08 8.47 -31.58
N ARG A 703 -0.36 7.36 -31.82
CA ARG A 703 -0.99 6.10 -32.28
C ARG A 703 -1.89 5.50 -31.21
N CYS A 704 -1.46 5.51 -29.95
CA CYS A 704 -2.27 5.01 -28.83
C CYS A 704 -3.60 5.77 -28.72
N ILE A 705 -3.56 7.11 -28.87
CA ILE A 705 -4.78 7.96 -28.90
C ILE A 705 -5.72 7.55 -30.04
N ARG A 706 -5.19 7.38 -31.26
CA ARG A 706 -5.99 6.96 -32.41
C ARG A 706 -6.66 5.60 -32.23
N GLU A 707 -6.06 4.71 -31.46
CA GLU A 707 -6.57 3.37 -31.24
C GLU A 707 -7.61 3.31 -30.11
N ALA A 708 -7.49 4.12 -29.07
CA ALA A 708 -8.45 4.17 -27.97
C ALA A 708 -9.65 5.09 -28.17
N PHE A 709 -9.59 5.98 -29.14
CA PHE A 709 -10.67 6.91 -29.46
C PHE A 709 -11.36 6.50 -30.76
N ASP A 710 -12.69 6.65 -30.82
CA ASP A 710 -13.43 6.62 -32.08
C ASP A 710 -12.99 7.82 -32.92
N ASP A 711 -12.11 7.56 -33.87
CA ASP A 711 -11.54 8.54 -34.77
C ASP A 711 -12.21 8.55 -36.15
N SER A 712 -13.34 7.84 -36.31
CA SER A 712 -14.01 7.65 -37.60
C SER A 712 -14.50 8.96 -38.23
N THR A 713 -14.70 10.00 -37.41
CA THR A 713 -15.09 11.36 -37.82
C THR A 713 -13.95 12.36 -37.77
N TRP A 714 -12.77 11.97 -37.27
CA TRP A 714 -11.64 12.86 -37.11
C TRP A 714 -10.99 13.19 -38.47
N PRO A 715 -10.28 14.33 -38.57
CA PRO A 715 -9.48 14.63 -39.75
C PRO A 715 -8.37 13.58 -39.97
N GLU A 716 -7.88 13.47 -41.21
CA GLU A 716 -6.76 12.57 -41.57
C GLU A 716 -5.52 12.81 -40.69
N LYS A 717 -5.30 14.06 -40.29
CA LYS A 717 -4.32 14.46 -39.30
C LYS A 717 -4.95 15.40 -38.28
N THR A 718 -4.77 15.10 -37.00
CA THR A 718 -5.13 15.99 -35.90
C THR A 718 -4.10 17.10 -35.75
N THR A 719 -4.41 18.11 -34.93
CA THR A 719 -3.51 19.25 -34.71
C THR A 719 -2.15 18.82 -34.17
N TRP A 720 -2.09 17.85 -33.24
CA TRP A 720 -0.83 17.33 -32.71
C TRP A 720 -0.06 16.49 -33.74
N GLU A 721 -0.74 15.70 -34.58
CA GLU A 721 -0.10 14.94 -35.66
C GLU A 721 0.48 15.85 -36.75
N ASP A 722 -0.20 16.96 -37.05
CA ASP A 722 0.29 17.99 -37.95
C ASP A 722 1.46 18.78 -37.34
N ALA A 723 1.46 19.01 -36.02
CA ALA A 723 2.60 19.59 -35.32
C ALA A 723 3.79 18.62 -35.35
N LEU A 724 3.55 17.33 -35.13
CA LEU A 724 4.56 16.28 -35.14
C LEU A 724 5.21 16.13 -36.51
N ALA A 725 4.42 16.20 -37.59
CA ALA A 725 4.92 16.11 -38.96
C ALA A 725 5.81 17.31 -39.37
N LYS A 726 5.88 18.38 -38.58
CA LYS A 726 6.74 19.55 -38.79
C LYS A 726 8.04 19.50 -38.00
N GLN A 727 8.18 18.56 -37.06
CA GLN A 727 9.37 18.38 -36.23
C GLN A 727 10.56 17.88 -37.06
#